data_AF-A0A7W5B2G9-F1
#
_entry.id   AF-A0A7W5B2G9-F1
#
_cell.length_a   1.000
_cell.length_b   1.000
_cell.length_c   1.000
_cell.angle_alpha   90.00
_cell.angle_beta   90.00
_cell.angle_gamma   90.00
#
_symmetry.space_group_name_H-M   'P 1'
#
loop_
_entity.id
_entity.type
_entity.pdbx_description
1 polymer ?
#
loop_
_entity_poly.entity_id
_entity_poly.type
_entity_poly.pdbx_seq_one_letter_code
_entity_poly.pdbx_strand_id
1 'polypeptide(L)'
;MLLPYYLIPGTVLPTDIEGEPAVWQSSLPGAVDPQGNLVAPWEGMSAEFQLTATASSRTYSFSVRMMGSNCYWLAGYTRKPDADPNVRSLFVAKSLHLALSKNGNDYEALNSNYGVLFAAADYSRSVAGETQLLEQPRMFRLADHGFGILAIPLNHQGQENRPGELLYFETQDLVRYEEKGRLRLTESAIMDFSCQLDAETLRYRISWIEESGESSYTTTQNFIHLDPPRSGEMNPVMLCQVPLGDDVEAAQCMALTSSEAAYLRNKLGRVRNIAIDVPTIRLCAGDSTLNLDTVRVTARYSDGSSALKRLTLDEAETAELDLSKPGEYTLRARVVRKRFPYPMMRTRPDPYVLHWKGRYYFIATDDDGQRKIHIRSADTLEGLEDGRSEEVLLWDGNVPDGERHGQHWAPELHVIGGKLYSLLAISVNNEWHGVQAHMALLKGEDPMIPEHWDTPRRVLDRHGKALTDLAKREHSISLDMTYFEHNGKSYVCWSEPKWFGEQQERASLYLAAVDPAKPWQLTSEPVQIARNEYGWDRNGGIASGVAEGPFVLKRGDTLYMAYSGSNVSPNYTVGLLAMSAEADPMNPASWTKSNYPVMHSNSLPDQYGPGHNMFVQDRYGDWYNVYHACGVTGGFRHASISPLHFRVDGTPVLDMREDEELLPELERVTLTVLVE
;
A
#
# COMPACT_ATOMS: atom_id res chain seq x y z
N MET A 1 20.01 25.61 -28.47
CA MET A 1 19.90 26.17 -27.10
C MET A 1 19.06 25.20 -26.29
N LEU A 2 19.39 24.93 -25.03
CA LEU A 2 18.63 23.99 -24.21
C LEU A 2 17.55 24.76 -23.46
N LEU A 3 16.30 24.64 -23.89
CA LEU A 3 15.14 25.24 -23.20
C LEU A 3 14.10 24.14 -22.93
N PRO A 4 13.72 23.89 -21.66
CA PRO A 4 12.71 22.90 -21.36
C PRO A 4 11.32 23.38 -21.77
N TYR A 5 10.49 22.45 -22.26
CA TYR A 5 9.09 22.71 -22.58
C TYR A 5 8.30 23.14 -21.34
N TYR A 6 8.57 22.54 -20.18
CA TYR A 6 7.94 22.91 -18.91
C TYR A 6 8.84 23.87 -18.13
N LEU A 7 8.48 25.16 -18.18
CA LEU A 7 9.15 26.22 -17.45
C LEU A 7 8.59 26.35 -16.04
N ILE A 8 9.43 26.76 -15.10
CA ILE A 8 9.07 26.91 -13.68
C ILE A 8 9.26 28.35 -13.20
N PRO A 9 8.61 28.76 -12.10
CA PRO A 9 8.84 30.08 -11.52
C PRO A 9 10.34 30.31 -11.26
N GLY A 10 10.85 31.46 -11.71
CA GLY A 10 12.26 31.81 -11.58
C GLY A 10 13.17 31.30 -12.71
N THR A 11 12.64 30.62 -13.73
CA THR A 11 13.42 30.33 -14.94
C THR A 11 13.94 31.64 -15.56
N VAL A 12 15.26 31.74 -15.73
CA VAL A 12 15.94 32.87 -16.36
C VAL A 12 16.19 32.52 -17.83
N LEU A 13 15.68 33.34 -18.74
CA LEU A 13 15.94 33.19 -20.17
C LEU A 13 17.37 33.65 -20.50
N PRO A 14 18.08 32.99 -21.44
CA PRO A 14 19.41 33.41 -21.87
C PRO A 14 19.43 34.87 -22.36
N THR A 15 20.44 35.62 -21.91
CA THR A 15 20.66 37.01 -22.32
C THR A 15 21.29 37.14 -23.71
N ASP A 16 21.95 36.08 -24.18
CA ASP A 16 22.53 35.97 -25.52
C ASP A 16 22.33 34.56 -26.09
N ILE A 17 22.37 34.45 -27.42
CA ILE A 17 22.36 33.19 -28.16
C ILE A 17 23.54 33.24 -29.14
N GLU A 18 24.43 32.26 -29.05
CA GLU A 18 25.67 32.21 -29.85
C GLU A 18 26.54 33.48 -29.71
N GLY A 19 26.52 34.14 -28.54
CA GLY A 19 27.28 35.37 -28.27
C GLY A 19 26.59 36.66 -28.73
N GLU A 20 25.40 36.57 -29.31
CA GLU A 20 24.60 37.71 -29.78
C GLU A 20 23.46 38.02 -28.81
N PRO A 21 23.20 39.30 -28.44
CA PRO A 21 22.12 39.65 -27.51
C PRO A 21 20.76 39.11 -27.97
N ALA A 22 20.06 38.43 -27.06
CA ALA A 22 18.76 37.83 -27.33
C ALA A 22 17.62 38.73 -26.82
N VAL A 23 16.65 39.01 -27.68
CA VAL A 23 15.40 39.71 -27.34
C VAL A 23 14.26 38.70 -27.33
N TRP A 24 13.59 38.59 -26.18
CA TRP A 24 12.53 37.61 -25.96
C TRP A 24 11.13 38.22 -26.12
N GLN A 25 10.25 37.46 -26.76
CA GLN A 25 8.84 37.76 -26.92
C GLN A 25 8.01 36.52 -26.61
N SER A 26 6.75 36.73 -26.25
CA SER A 26 5.80 35.66 -25.99
C SER A 26 4.51 35.85 -26.77
N SER A 27 3.95 34.76 -27.28
CA SER A 27 2.59 34.75 -27.83
C SER A 27 1.50 34.79 -26.74
N LEU A 28 1.85 34.52 -25.48
CA LEU A 28 0.97 34.67 -24.32
C LEU A 28 1.16 36.07 -23.72
N PRO A 29 0.14 36.96 -23.78
CA PRO A 29 0.27 38.31 -23.26
C PRO A 29 0.66 38.35 -21.79
N GLY A 30 1.70 39.12 -21.47
CA GLY A 30 2.19 39.30 -20.10
C GLY A 30 3.09 38.18 -19.57
N ALA A 31 3.35 37.11 -20.33
CA ALA A 31 4.25 36.03 -19.91
C ALA A 31 5.74 36.43 -19.97
N VAL A 32 6.08 37.50 -20.69
CA VAL A 32 7.40 38.14 -20.68
C VAL A 32 7.20 39.62 -20.35
N ASP A 33 7.92 40.11 -19.34
CA ASP A 33 7.87 41.51 -18.92
C ASP A 33 8.72 42.43 -19.84
N PRO A 34 8.63 43.77 -19.71
CA PRO A 34 9.42 44.69 -20.53
C PRO A 34 10.95 44.56 -20.36
N GLN A 35 11.41 43.90 -19.30
CA GLN A 35 12.83 43.62 -19.02
C GLN A 35 13.27 42.27 -19.61
N GLY A 36 12.36 41.51 -20.22
CA GLY A 36 12.63 40.20 -20.82
C GLY A 36 12.53 39.03 -19.84
N ASN A 37 12.05 39.24 -18.61
CA ASN A 37 11.89 38.17 -17.62
C ASN A 37 10.57 37.43 -17.82
N LEU A 38 10.56 36.13 -17.52
CA LEU A 38 9.34 35.33 -17.50
C LEU A 38 8.46 35.68 -16.30
N VAL A 39 7.16 35.81 -16.55
CA VAL A 39 6.14 36.02 -15.53
C VAL A 39 5.26 34.78 -15.46
N ALA A 40 5.30 34.09 -14.31
CA ALA A 40 4.46 32.94 -14.05
C ALA A 40 3.00 33.35 -13.82
N PRO A 41 2.00 32.56 -14.24
CA PRO A 41 0.66 32.71 -13.70
C PRO A 41 0.66 32.46 -12.19
N TRP A 42 -0.39 32.89 -11.47
CA TRP A 42 -0.45 32.64 -10.02
C TRP A 42 -0.55 31.15 -9.68
N GLU A 43 -1.39 30.40 -10.39
CA GLU A 43 -1.70 29.01 -10.10
C GLU A 43 -1.81 28.15 -11.37
N GLY A 44 -1.78 26.84 -11.18
CA GLY A 44 -1.92 25.86 -12.25
C GLY A 44 -0.72 25.84 -13.21
N MET A 45 -0.96 25.32 -14.41
CA MET A 45 -0.03 25.33 -15.54
C MET A 45 -0.66 26.16 -16.64
N SER A 46 0.10 27.04 -17.30
CA SER A 46 -0.40 27.79 -18.44
C SER A 46 -0.83 26.86 -19.58
N ALA A 47 -1.69 27.37 -20.47
CA ALA A 47 -1.79 26.81 -21.82
C ALA A 47 -0.42 26.86 -22.51
N GLU A 48 -0.21 26.02 -23.53
CA GLU A 48 0.99 26.11 -24.37
C GLU A 48 1.04 27.46 -25.08
N PHE A 49 2.23 28.06 -25.13
CA PHE A 49 2.49 29.28 -25.88
C PHE A 49 3.88 29.27 -26.52
N GLN A 50 4.09 30.17 -27.47
CA GLN A 50 5.37 30.33 -28.16
C GLN A 50 6.22 31.38 -27.46
N LEU A 51 7.43 31.01 -27.09
CA LEU A 51 8.51 31.93 -26.79
C LEU A 51 9.38 32.11 -28.03
N THR A 52 9.65 33.36 -28.38
CA THR A 52 10.46 33.69 -29.54
C THR A 52 11.67 34.50 -29.09
N ALA A 53 12.86 33.99 -29.38
CA ALA A 53 14.11 34.71 -29.18
C ALA A 53 14.61 35.25 -30.51
N THR A 54 14.90 36.54 -30.58
CA THR A 54 15.56 37.16 -31.73
C THR A 54 16.98 37.55 -31.32
N ALA A 55 17.97 36.97 -31.99
CA ALA A 55 19.38 37.32 -31.81
C ALA A 55 19.97 37.66 -33.18
N SER A 56 20.54 38.87 -33.30
CA SER A 56 20.95 39.43 -34.60
C SER A 56 19.77 39.39 -35.61
N SER A 57 19.88 38.65 -36.73
CA SER A 57 18.80 38.50 -37.74
C SER A 57 18.17 37.10 -37.75
N ARG A 58 18.43 36.28 -36.72
CA ARG A 58 17.86 34.94 -36.58
C ARG A 58 16.78 34.94 -35.51
N THR A 59 15.75 34.15 -35.76
CA THR A 59 14.61 33.98 -34.86
C THR A 59 14.50 32.51 -34.50
N TYR A 60 14.41 32.24 -33.20
CA TYR A 60 14.25 30.90 -32.62
C TYR A 60 12.89 30.85 -31.94
N SER A 61 12.13 29.77 -32.14
CA SER A 61 10.79 29.60 -31.56
C SER A 61 10.74 28.36 -30.70
N PHE A 62 10.09 28.48 -29.55
CA PHE A 62 10.01 27.43 -28.53
C PHE A 62 8.57 27.30 -28.05
N SER A 63 8.03 26.09 -28.13
CA SER A 63 6.76 25.74 -27.52
C SER A 63 6.98 25.48 -26.04
N VAL A 64 6.28 26.20 -25.16
CA VAL A 64 6.45 26.07 -23.72
C VAL A 64 5.13 26.13 -22.96
N ARG A 65 5.16 25.61 -21.73
CA ARG A 65 4.16 25.82 -20.68
C ARG A 65 4.84 26.34 -19.43
N MET A 66 4.18 27.25 -18.72
CA MET A 66 4.71 27.88 -17.52
C MET A 66 3.94 27.41 -16.28
N MET A 67 4.66 26.85 -15.32
CA MET A 67 4.12 26.50 -14.01
C MET A 67 3.83 27.77 -13.19
N GLY A 68 2.71 27.77 -12.45
CA GLY A 68 2.30 28.90 -11.63
C GLY A 68 3.17 29.12 -10.39
N SER A 69 3.23 30.36 -9.90
CA SER A 69 4.08 30.77 -8.77
C SER A 69 3.67 30.16 -7.42
N ASN A 70 2.41 29.74 -7.25
CA ASN A 70 1.92 29.02 -6.08
C ASN A 70 2.09 27.49 -6.20
N CYS A 71 3.12 27.05 -6.95
CA CYS A 71 3.47 25.64 -7.07
C CYS A 71 3.96 25.07 -5.74
N TYR A 72 3.93 23.74 -5.66
CA TYR A 72 4.61 22.97 -4.63
C TYR A 72 5.87 22.35 -5.22
N TRP A 73 6.77 21.92 -4.35
CA TRP A 73 8.00 21.24 -4.73
C TRP A 73 7.95 19.80 -4.25
N LEU A 74 8.14 18.88 -5.19
CA LEU A 74 8.31 17.46 -4.91
C LEU A 74 9.79 17.13 -4.96
N ALA A 75 10.30 16.50 -3.92
CA ALA A 75 11.61 15.86 -3.93
C ALA A 75 11.46 14.36 -4.18
N GLY A 76 12.25 13.82 -5.11
CA GLY A 76 12.43 12.39 -5.31
C GLY A 76 13.85 11.98 -4.97
N TYR A 77 14.00 10.97 -4.12
CA TYR A 77 15.30 10.57 -3.58
C TYR A 77 15.35 9.09 -3.22
N THR A 78 16.57 8.57 -3.13
CA THR A 78 16.91 7.32 -2.44
C THR A 78 17.53 7.64 -1.09
N ARG A 79 17.74 6.61 -0.28
CA ARG A 79 18.36 6.74 1.05
C ARG A 79 19.54 5.77 1.17
N LYS A 80 20.46 6.06 2.09
CA LYS A 80 21.44 5.09 2.58
C LYS A 80 20.72 4.03 3.42
N PRO A 81 21.09 2.74 3.38
CA PRO A 81 20.55 1.76 4.34
C PRO A 81 20.93 2.15 5.77
N ASP A 82 20.11 1.72 6.75
CA ASP A 82 20.48 1.86 8.15
C ASP A 82 21.50 0.78 8.55
N ALA A 83 22.23 1.01 9.65
CA ALA A 83 23.14 0.01 10.21
C ALA A 83 22.35 -1.22 10.70
N ASP A 84 21.13 -1.01 11.20
CA ASP A 84 20.17 -2.08 11.46
C ASP A 84 19.24 -2.27 10.25
N PRO A 85 19.37 -3.36 9.47
CA PRO A 85 18.52 -3.62 8.31
C PRO A 85 17.04 -3.83 8.66
N ASN A 86 16.68 -4.02 9.94
CA ASN A 86 15.29 -4.10 10.39
C ASN A 86 14.66 -2.72 10.59
N VAL A 87 15.47 -1.67 10.79
CA VAL A 87 15.01 -0.27 10.79
C VAL A 87 14.82 0.21 9.36
N ARG A 88 15.82 -0.05 8.51
CA ARG A 88 15.71 0.22 7.07
C ARG A 88 16.74 -0.60 6.30
N SER A 89 16.25 -1.59 5.58
CA SER A 89 17.06 -2.40 4.70
C SER A 89 17.50 -1.65 3.45
N LEU A 90 18.51 -2.20 2.77
CA LEU A 90 18.94 -1.77 1.44
C LEU A 90 17.79 -1.74 0.42
N PHE A 91 16.87 -2.70 0.51
CA PHE A 91 15.75 -2.87 -0.43
C PHE A 91 14.75 -1.71 -0.34
N VAL A 92 14.53 -1.20 0.88
CA VAL A 92 13.70 -0.02 1.12
C VAL A 92 14.49 1.25 0.79
N ALA A 93 15.76 1.31 1.16
CA ALA A 93 16.58 2.49 0.97
C ALA A 93 16.79 2.83 -0.51
N LYS A 94 17.03 1.80 -1.35
CA LYS A 94 17.22 1.89 -2.81
C LYS A 94 15.89 1.68 -3.55
N SER A 95 14.92 2.51 -3.19
CA SER A 95 13.62 2.68 -3.86
C SER A 95 13.36 4.19 -3.99
N LEU A 96 12.37 4.62 -4.80
CA LEU A 96 12.02 6.04 -4.86
C LEU A 96 11.21 6.41 -3.61
N HIS A 97 11.72 7.36 -2.84
CA HIS A 97 11.02 8.06 -1.76
C HIS A 97 10.56 9.44 -2.26
N LEU A 98 9.46 9.95 -1.71
CA LEU A 98 8.93 11.26 -2.06
C LEU A 98 8.77 12.14 -0.82
N ALA A 99 9.04 13.43 -0.99
CA ALA A 99 8.73 14.46 0.00
C ALA A 99 8.13 15.70 -0.65
N LEU A 100 7.18 16.36 0.03
CA LEU A 100 6.51 17.56 -0.46
C LEU A 100 6.92 18.79 0.35
N SER A 101 7.12 19.91 -0.34
CA SER A 101 7.34 21.22 0.26
C SER A 101 6.48 22.28 -0.42
N LYS A 102 5.98 23.25 0.37
CA LYS A 102 5.30 24.43 -0.17
C LYS A 102 6.27 25.53 -0.60
N ASN A 103 7.43 25.63 0.04
CA ASN A 103 8.39 26.71 -0.17
C ASN A 103 9.72 26.25 -0.79
N GLY A 104 9.91 24.94 -0.99
CA GLY A 104 11.13 24.36 -1.56
C GLY A 104 12.26 24.15 -0.55
N ASN A 105 12.02 24.40 0.75
CA ASN A 105 13.01 24.25 1.82
C ASN A 105 12.51 23.31 2.93
N ASP A 106 11.26 23.45 3.34
CA ASP A 106 10.65 22.64 4.41
C ASP A 106 9.91 21.46 3.77
N TYR A 107 10.56 20.29 3.76
CA TYR A 107 10.01 19.07 3.17
C TYR A 107 9.38 18.16 4.22
N GLU A 108 8.20 17.63 3.89
CA GLU A 108 7.52 16.58 4.64
C GLU A 108 7.59 15.26 3.86
N ALA A 109 8.10 14.20 4.49
CA ALA A 109 8.16 12.88 3.89
C ALA A 109 6.75 12.33 3.63
N LEU A 110 6.55 11.73 2.46
CA LEU A 110 5.35 10.96 2.15
C LEU A 110 5.55 9.49 2.51
N ASN A 111 4.44 8.76 2.68
CA ASN A 111 4.41 7.33 2.96
C ASN A 111 5.28 6.93 4.19
N SER A 112 5.24 7.74 5.26
CA SER A 112 6.07 7.54 6.46
C SER A 112 7.58 7.37 6.16
N ASN A 113 8.06 8.10 5.13
CA ASN A 113 9.43 8.04 4.61
C ASN A 113 9.86 6.62 4.19
N TYR A 114 8.89 5.84 3.69
CA TYR A 114 9.06 4.56 3.03
C TYR A 114 9.00 4.75 1.51
N GLY A 115 9.52 3.78 0.76
CA GLY A 115 9.51 3.81 -0.70
C GLY A 115 8.09 3.81 -1.27
N VAL A 116 7.90 4.48 -2.41
CA VAL A 116 6.64 4.54 -3.17
C VAL A 116 6.77 4.02 -4.59
N LEU A 117 7.99 3.71 -5.04
CA LEU A 117 8.22 2.99 -6.29
C LEU A 117 9.42 2.06 -6.13
N PHE A 118 9.20 0.80 -6.45
CA PHE A 118 10.18 -0.27 -6.46
C PHE A 118 10.23 -0.88 -7.86
N ALA A 119 11.42 -1.21 -8.35
CA ALA A 119 11.56 -1.95 -9.62
C ALA A 119 10.97 -3.36 -9.48
N ALA A 120 10.31 -3.82 -10.55
CA ALA A 120 9.94 -5.21 -10.67
C ALA A 120 11.19 -6.08 -10.86
N ALA A 121 11.10 -7.33 -10.42
CA ALA A 121 12.15 -8.30 -10.60
C ALA A 121 12.40 -8.60 -12.09
N ASP A 122 13.65 -8.87 -12.44
CA ASP A 122 14.04 -9.23 -13.79
C ASP A 122 13.86 -10.73 -14.02
N TYR A 123 12.82 -11.08 -14.77
CA TYR A 123 12.48 -12.46 -15.13
C TYR A 123 13.14 -12.94 -16.44
N SER A 124 14.05 -12.18 -17.03
CA SER A 124 14.67 -12.54 -18.33
C SER A 124 15.54 -13.81 -18.28
N ARG A 125 16.00 -14.22 -17.10
CA ARG A 125 16.94 -15.35 -16.91
C ARG A 125 16.38 -16.52 -16.11
N SER A 126 15.38 -16.30 -15.25
CA SER A 126 14.81 -17.35 -14.40
C SER A 126 13.33 -17.09 -14.10
N VAL A 127 12.58 -18.16 -13.82
CA VAL A 127 11.18 -18.06 -13.40
C VAL A 127 11.02 -17.40 -12.03
N ALA A 128 12.03 -17.49 -11.17
CA ALA A 128 12.05 -16.83 -9.86
C ALA A 128 12.24 -15.31 -9.99
N GLY A 129 12.97 -14.87 -11.02
CA GLY A 129 13.35 -13.49 -11.26
C GLY A 129 14.42 -12.97 -10.29
N GLU A 130 15.29 -12.09 -10.78
CA GLU A 130 16.31 -11.42 -9.98
C GLU A 130 15.74 -10.13 -9.37
N THR A 131 15.91 -9.90 -8.07
CA THR A 131 15.44 -8.66 -7.43
C THR A 131 16.22 -7.45 -7.95
N GLN A 132 15.53 -6.36 -8.24
CA GLN A 132 16.08 -5.11 -8.75
C GLN A 132 15.84 -3.98 -7.74
N LEU A 133 16.81 -3.10 -7.57
CA LEU A 133 16.70 -1.88 -6.76
C LEU A 133 16.93 -0.64 -7.64
N LEU A 134 16.66 0.54 -7.08
CA LEU A 134 16.73 1.82 -7.78
C LEU A 134 17.83 2.71 -7.21
N GLU A 135 18.55 3.37 -8.12
CA GLU A 135 19.51 4.43 -7.81
C GLU A 135 19.18 5.69 -8.62
N GLN A 136 19.36 6.85 -7.98
CA GLN A 136 19.17 8.17 -8.59
C GLN A 136 17.88 8.32 -9.44
N PRO A 137 16.67 8.03 -8.91
CA PRO A 137 15.46 8.22 -9.68
C PRO A 137 15.30 9.70 -10.11
N ARG A 138 15.04 9.91 -11.41
CA ARG A 138 14.82 11.22 -12.03
C ARG A 138 13.42 11.26 -12.65
N MET A 139 12.58 12.12 -12.12
CA MET A 139 11.23 12.39 -12.58
C MET A 139 11.23 13.51 -13.62
N PHE A 140 10.37 13.43 -14.62
CA PHE A 140 10.12 14.49 -15.61
C PHE A 140 8.64 14.47 -16.03
N ARG A 141 8.14 15.58 -16.56
CA ARG A 141 6.76 15.66 -17.07
C ARG A 141 6.66 15.09 -18.48
N LEU A 142 5.62 14.32 -18.74
CA LEU A 142 5.29 13.83 -20.08
C LEU A 142 4.52 14.90 -20.87
N ALA A 143 4.65 14.90 -22.20
CA ALA A 143 3.90 15.77 -23.11
C ALA A 143 2.38 15.51 -23.03
N ASP A 144 2.00 14.24 -22.89
CA ASP A 144 0.60 13.77 -22.94
C ASP A 144 -0.03 13.59 -21.56
N HIS A 145 0.36 14.43 -20.59
CA HIS A 145 0.00 14.35 -19.16
C HIS A 145 0.72 13.24 -18.37
N GLY A 146 0.82 13.43 -17.06
CA GLY A 146 1.56 12.54 -16.16
C GLY A 146 3.08 12.80 -16.14
N PHE A 147 3.80 11.79 -15.68
CA PHE A 147 5.22 11.85 -15.35
C PHE A 147 5.94 10.59 -15.81
N GLY A 148 7.17 10.77 -16.29
CA GLY A 148 8.13 9.70 -16.50
C GLY A 148 9.14 9.67 -15.37
N ILE A 149 9.67 8.48 -15.07
CA ILE A 149 10.77 8.29 -14.14
C ILE A 149 11.84 7.45 -14.83
N LEU A 150 13.09 7.91 -14.76
CA LEU A 150 14.27 7.13 -15.13
C LEU A 150 15.09 6.83 -13.88
N ALA A 151 15.64 5.62 -13.77
CA ALA A 151 16.47 5.24 -12.63
C ALA A 151 17.56 4.24 -13.06
N ILE A 152 18.71 4.26 -12.38
CA ILE A 152 19.75 3.26 -12.60
C ILE A 152 19.33 1.96 -11.90
N PRO A 153 19.27 0.81 -12.60
CA PRO A 153 18.98 -0.48 -11.99
C PRO A 153 20.18 -0.99 -11.20
N LEU A 154 19.93 -1.40 -9.96
CA LEU A 154 20.89 -2.14 -9.14
C LEU A 154 20.42 -3.59 -8.94
N ASN A 155 21.36 -4.49 -8.68
CA ASN A 155 21.07 -5.82 -8.16
C ASN A 155 20.70 -5.78 -6.66
N HIS A 156 20.37 -6.94 -6.10
CA HIS A 156 20.00 -7.07 -4.68
C HIS A 156 21.13 -6.77 -3.69
N GLN A 157 22.38 -6.64 -4.15
CA GLN A 157 23.51 -6.17 -3.34
C GLN A 157 23.74 -4.66 -3.45
N GLY A 158 22.87 -3.93 -4.18
CA GLY A 158 23.01 -2.49 -4.37
C GLY A 158 24.14 -2.11 -5.33
N GLN A 159 24.53 -3.04 -6.22
CA GLN A 159 25.58 -2.82 -7.21
C GLN A 159 24.94 -2.71 -8.60
N GLU A 160 25.45 -1.81 -9.42
CA GLU A 160 25.10 -1.75 -10.83
C GLU A 160 25.47 -3.09 -11.49
N ASN A 161 24.50 -3.74 -12.13
CA ASN A 161 24.69 -5.02 -12.81
C ASN A 161 24.44 -4.94 -14.32
N ARG A 162 24.07 -3.76 -14.81
CA ARG A 162 23.68 -3.47 -16.19
C ARG A 162 24.19 -2.07 -16.57
N PRO A 163 25.52 -1.90 -16.76
CA PRO A 163 26.10 -0.60 -17.06
C PRO A 163 25.49 0.03 -18.30
N GLY A 164 25.16 1.32 -18.22
CA GLY A 164 24.64 2.07 -19.36
C GLY A 164 23.16 1.85 -19.67
N GLU A 165 22.43 1.10 -18.81
CA GLU A 165 20.98 0.97 -18.87
C GLU A 165 20.28 1.84 -17.82
N LEU A 166 19.11 2.37 -18.17
CA LEU A 166 18.15 2.97 -17.23
C LEU A 166 16.84 2.18 -17.26
N LEU A 167 16.16 2.04 -16.12
CA LEU A 167 14.76 1.64 -16.06
C LEU A 167 13.88 2.85 -16.41
N TYR A 168 12.79 2.62 -17.13
CA TYR A 168 11.79 3.62 -17.48
C TYR A 168 10.42 3.26 -16.90
N PHE A 169 9.85 4.22 -16.17
CA PHE A 169 8.52 4.13 -15.60
C PHE A 169 7.64 5.29 -16.07
N GLU A 170 6.35 5.04 -16.17
CA GLU A 170 5.32 6.07 -16.35
C GLU A 170 4.34 6.06 -15.17
N THR A 171 3.81 7.23 -14.87
CA THR A 171 2.75 7.40 -13.88
C THR A 171 1.88 8.60 -14.24
N GLN A 172 0.59 8.52 -13.97
CA GLN A 172 -0.30 9.67 -14.12
C GLN A 172 -0.27 10.57 -12.88
N ASP A 173 0.08 10.03 -11.72
CA ASP A 173 -0.27 10.62 -10.43
C ASP A 173 0.79 10.47 -9.33
N LEU A 174 1.93 9.84 -9.62
CA LEU A 174 3.03 9.55 -8.69
C LEU A 174 2.61 8.71 -7.47
N VAL A 175 1.55 7.92 -7.63
CA VAL A 175 1.04 6.94 -6.66
C VAL A 175 0.97 5.56 -7.30
N ARG A 176 0.62 5.48 -8.59
CA ARG A 176 0.61 4.22 -9.36
C ARG A 176 1.60 4.29 -10.50
N TYR A 177 2.46 3.30 -10.59
CA TYR A 177 3.57 3.29 -11.52
C TYR A 177 3.48 2.07 -12.44
N GLU A 178 3.74 2.31 -13.72
CA GLU A 178 3.92 1.26 -14.72
C GLU A 178 5.39 1.22 -15.13
N GLU A 179 6.06 0.09 -14.91
CA GLU A 179 7.40 -0.13 -15.47
C GLU A 179 7.26 -0.46 -16.96
N LYS A 180 7.76 0.44 -17.82
CA LYS A 180 7.64 0.34 -19.28
C LYS A 180 8.77 -0.47 -19.92
N GLY A 181 9.92 -0.53 -19.25
CA GLY A 181 11.05 -1.33 -19.69
C GLY A 181 12.40 -0.67 -19.41
N ARG A 182 13.37 -0.97 -20.27
CA ARG A 182 14.79 -0.59 -20.10
C ARG A 182 15.28 0.19 -21.31
N LEU A 183 16.10 1.21 -21.06
CA LEU A 183 16.73 2.04 -22.07
C LEU A 183 18.24 1.82 -22.03
N ARG A 184 18.82 1.21 -23.07
CA ARG A 184 20.28 1.17 -23.25
C ARG A 184 20.73 2.47 -23.89
N LEU A 185 21.59 3.22 -23.20
CA LEU A 185 22.14 4.50 -23.68
C LEU A 185 23.59 4.37 -24.14
N THR A 186 24.39 3.58 -23.43
CA THR A 186 25.81 3.36 -23.68
C THR A 186 26.25 1.99 -23.15
N GLU A 187 27.49 1.60 -23.39
CA GLU A 187 28.11 0.39 -22.82
C GLU A 187 28.83 0.68 -21.48
N SER A 188 29.09 1.96 -21.18
CA SER A 188 29.77 2.43 -19.97
C SER A 188 28.79 2.64 -18.80
N ALA A 189 29.30 2.64 -17.57
CA ALA A 189 28.52 3.05 -16.41
C ALA A 189 28.05 4.51 -16.52
N ILE A 190 26.83 4.79 -16.06
CA ILE A 190 26.24 6.14 -16.03
C ILE A 190 26.45 6.73 -14.64
N MET A 191 27.13 7.88 -14.55
CA MET A 191 27.44 8.55 -13.28
C MET A 191 26.40 9.59 -12.87
N ASP A 192 25.79 10.25 -13.86
CA ASP A 192 24.64 11.14 -13.68
C ASP A 192 23.87 11.24 -15.00
N PHE A 193 22.60 11.61 -14.92
CA PHE A 193 21.74 11.74 -16.09
C PHE A 193 20.57 12.69 -15.85
N SER A 194 20.01 13.17 -16.96
CA SER A 194 18.80 14.01 -16.98
C SER A 194 17.90 13.62 -18.15
N CYS A 195 16.60 13.89 -17.99
CA CYS A 195 15.64 13.79 -19.08
C CYS A 195 14.69 14.99 -19.04
N GLN A 196 14.54 15.67 -20.17
CA GLN A 196 13.63 16.82 -20.30
C GLN A 196 13.02 16.83 -21.70
N LEU A 197 11.76 17.27 -21.80
CA LEU A 197 11.13 17.57 -23.08
C LEU A 197 11.68 18.88 -23.61
N ASP A 198 12.29 18.84 -24.80
CA ASP A 198 12.90 19.99 -25.45
C ASP A 198 11.82 20.89 -26.09
N ALA A 199 11.87 22.19 -25.81
CA ALA A 199 10.86 23.15 -26.24
C ALA A 199 10.88 23.46 -27.75
N GLU A 200 12.03 23.25 -28.42
CA GLU A 200 12.18 23.53 -29.85
C GLU A 200 11.70 22.34 -30.70
N THR A 201 12.13 21.14 -30.32
CA THR A 201 11.91 19.92 -31.12
C THR A 201 10.72 19.09 -30.67
N LEU A 202 10.20 19.33 -29.45
CA LEU A 202 9.19 18.49 -28.80
C LEU A 202 9.59 17.01 -28.73
N ARG A 203 10.89 16.76 -28.60
CA ARG A 203 11.46 15.43 -28.33
C ARG A 203 12.06 15.43 -26.93
N TYR A 204 11.97 14.31 -26.23
CA TYR A 204 12.68 14.14 -24.98
C TYR A 204 14.16 14.00 -25.27
N ARG A 205 14.98 14.82 -24.60
CA ARG A 205 16.42 14.71 -24.59
C ARG A 205 16.83 13.98 -23.32
N ILE A 206 17.46 12.82 -23.48
CA ILE A 206 18.09 12.06 -22.40
C ILE A 206 19.58 12.31 -22.50
N SER A 207 20.19 12.88 -21.46
CA SER A 207 21.62 13.19 -21.41
C SER A 207 22.26 12.48 -20.23
N TRP A 208 23.50 12.02 -20.38
CA TRP A 208 24.25 11.31 -19.35
C TRP A 208 25.72 11.71 -19.33
N ILE A 209 26.37 11.42 -18.20
CA ILE A 209 27.81 11.50 -18.00
C ILE A 209 28.33 10.10 -17.71
N GLU A 210 29.35 9.67 -18.45
CA GLU A 210 30.01 8.37 -18.26
C GLU A 210 31.12 8.46 -17.20
N GLU A 211 31.63 7.31 -16.74
CA GLU A 211 32.75 7.24 -15.78
C GLU A 211 34.01 7.99 -16.28
N SER A 212 34.22 8.07 -17.60
CA SER A 212 35.29 8.84 -18.23
C SER A 212 35.16 10.37 -18.03
N GLY A 213 33.98 10.84 -17.61
CA GLY A 213 33.61 12.25 -17.57
C GLY A 213 33.05 12.79 -18.89
N GLU A 214 32.96 11.95 -19.94
CA GLU A 214 32.36 12.36 -21.21
C GLU A 214 30.84 12.52 -21.09
N SER A 215 30.31 13.59 -21.70
CA SER A 215 28.88 13.88 -21.73
C SER A 215 28.29 13.63 -23.10
N SER A 216 27.18 12.88 -23.11
CA SER A 216 26.46 12.48 -24.30
C SER A 216 24.95 12.64 -24.12
N TYR A 217 24.23 12.63 -25.23
CA TYR A 217 22.78 12.66 -25.24
C TYR A 217 22.17 11.88 -26.41
N THR A 218 20.93 11.47 -26.24
CA THR A 218 20.04 10.97 -27.29
C THR A 218 18.72 11.73 -27.23
N THR A 219 17.92 11.60 -28.30
CA THR A 219 16.56 12.12 -28.36
C THR A 219 15.57 11.01 -28.67
N THR A 220 14.34 11.14 -28.14
CA THR A 220 13.25 10.20 -28.38
C THR A 220 11.89 10.89 -28.32
N GLN A 221 10.89 10.31 -28.96
CA GLN A 221 9.49 10.74 -28.84
C GLN A 221 8.68 9.84 -27.90
N ASN A 222 9.11 8.59 -27.71
CA ASN A 222 8.26 7.56 -27.11
C ASN A 222 9.00 6.61 -26.17
N PHE A 223 10.30 6.83 -25.92
CA PHE A 223 11.14 5.97 -25.09
C PHE A 223 11.22 4.50 -25.56
N ILE A 224 10.76 4.20 -26.78
CA ILE A 224 10.91 2.90 -27.43
C ILE A 224 12.03 2.97 -28.48
N HIS A 225 12.07 4.06 -29.23
CA HIS A 225 13.09 4.31 -30.25
C HIS A 225 13.94 5.51 -29.83
N LEU A 226 15.23 5.26 -29.60
CA LEU A 226 16.21 6.29 -29.28
C LEU A 226 17.01 6.62 -30.55
N ASP A 227 17.27 7.91 -30.78
CA ASP A 227 18.19 8.32 -31.83
C ASP A 227 19.64 7.91 -31.46
N PRO A 228 20.57 7.83 -32.43
CA PRO A 228 21.96 7.55 -32.12
C PRO A 228 22.56 8.56 -31.12
N PRO A 229 23.29 8.10 -30.08
CA PRO A 229 23.99 8.97 -29.14
C PRO A 229 24.88 10.01 -29.83
N ARG A 230 24.93 11.21 -29.26
CA ARG A 230 25.78 12.32 -29.70
C ARG A 230 26.49 12.94 -28.51
N SER A 231 27.72 13.41 -28.70
CA SER A 231 28.39 14.23 -27.70
C SER A 231 27.66 15.56 -27.54
N GLY A 232 27.53 16.02 -26.29
CA GLY A 232 26.97 17.31 -25.96
C GLY A 232 26.69 17.44 -24.47
N GLU A 233 26.54 18.67 -24.01
CA GLU A 233 26.34 18.96 -22.59
C GLU A 233 25.05 18.34 -22.04
N MET A 234 25.13 17.88 -20.80
CA MET A 234 23.99 17.38 -20.03
C MET A 234 23.14 18.54 -19.52
N ASN A 235 21.81 18.39 -19.58
CA ASN A 235 20.92 19.36 -18.93
C ASN A 235 21.13 19.35 -17.41
N PRO A 236 21.16 20.51 -16.74
CA PRO A 236 21.28 20.55 -15.30
C PRO A 236 20.07 19.86 -14.65
N VAL A 237 20.36 18.98 -13.69
CA VAL A 237 19.35 18.42 -12.80
C VAL A 237 19.11 19.40 -11.67
N MET A 238 17.84 19.73 -11.42
CA MET A 238 17.50 20.56 -10.27
C MET A 238 17.55 19.70 -9.00
N LEU A 239 18.55 19.95 -8.17
CA LEU A 239 18.73 19.26 -6.89
C LEU A 239 18.21 20.12 -5.75
N CYS A 240 17.70 19.47 -4.70
CA CYS A 240 17.23 20.12 -3.48
C CYS A 240 17.84 19.49 -2.23
N GLN A 241 17.92 20.28 -1.16
CA GLN A 241 18.25 19.76 0.16
C GLN A 241 16.96 19.35 0.86
N VAL A 242 16.91 18.11 1.33
CA VAL A 242 15.73 17.54 1.98
C VAL A 242 16.09 17.27 3.44
N PRO A 243 15.64 18.09 4.41
CA PRO A 243 16.06 18.01 5.81
C PRO A 243 15.33 16.88 6.58
N LEU A 244 15.34 15.66 6.03
CA LEU A 244 14.69 14.47 6.60
C LEU A 244 15.70 13.46 7.21
N GLY A 245 16.99 13.81 7.22
CA GLY A 245 18.08 13.02 7.81
C GLY A 245 19.33 12.95 6.91
N ASP A 246 20.49 12.68 7.52
CA ASP A 246 21.80 12.59 6.82
C ASP A 246 21.93 11.36 5.88
N ASP A 247 20.92 10.50 5.96
CA ASP A 247 20.75 9.31 5.16
C ASP A 247 20.06 9.57 3.81
N VAL A 248 19.45 10.74 3.60
CA VAL A 248 18.90 11.12 2.29
C VAL A 248 20.04 11.33 1.30
N GLU A 249 19.98 10.65 0.15
CA GLU A 249 20.93 10.84 -0.93
C GLU A 249 20.52 12.03 -1.81
N ALA A 250 21.28 12.33 -2.86
CA ALA A 250 21.03 13.51 -3.70
C ALA A 250 19.61 13.51 -4.29
N ALA A 251 18.78 14.43 -3.80
CA ALA A 251 17.36 14.53 -4.15
C ALA A 251 17.14 15.44 -5.36
N GLN A 252 16.43 14.94 -6.37
CA GLN A 252 15.94 15.78 -7.46
C GLN A 252 14.66 16.48 -7.00
N CYS A 253 14.51 17.77 -7.29
CA CYS A 253 13.22 18.47 -7.15
C CYS A 253 12.52 18.70 -8.49
N MET A 254 11.18 18.71 -8.41
CA MET A 254 10.28 19.05 -9.50
C MET A 254 9.14 19.93 -8.97
N ALA A 255 8.70 20.91 -9.76
CA ALA A 255 7.52 21.69 -9.46
C ALA A 255 6.22 20.93 -9.78
N LEU A 256 5.28 20.99 -8.83
CA LEU A 256 3.91 20.47 -8.96
C LEU A 256 2.89 21.60 -8.90
N THR A 257 1.80 21.43 -9.63
CA THR A 257 0.60 22.24 -9.41
C THR A 257 0.05 21.97 -7.99
N SER A 258 -0.70 22.93 -7.44
CA SER A 258 -1.27 22.78 -6.10
C SER A 258 -2.23 21.58 -6.01
N SER A 259 -2.93 21.24 -7.10
CA SER A 259 -3.83 20.07 -7.17
C SER A 259 -3.08 18.75 -7.16
N GLU A 260 -1.98 18.63 -7.91
CA GLU A 260 -1.11 17.42 -7.89
C GLU A 260 -0.52 17.20 -6.50
N ALA A 261 -0.03 18.27 -5.86
CA ALA A 261 0.51 18.18 -4.50
C ALA A 261 -0.55 17.86 -3.44
N ALA A 262 -1.77 18.40 -3.58
CA ALA A 262 -2.89 18.05 -2.71
C ALA A 262 -3.28 16.57 -2.86
N TYR A 263 -3.33 16.05 -4.09
CA TYR A 263 -3.59 14.64 -4.34
C TYR A 263 -2.55 13.74 -3.67
N LEU A 264 -1.26 14.02 -3.85
CA LEU A 264 -0.17 13.27 -3.24
C LEU A 264 -0.23 13.29 -1.71
N ARG A 265 -0.47 14.45 -1.10
CA ARG A 265 -0.66 14.57 0.35
C ARG A 265 -1.84 13.71 0.83
N ASN A 266 -2.95 13.73 0.09
CA ASN A 266 -4.15 12.99 0.46
C ASN A 266 -4.00 11.47 0.28
N LYS A 267 -3.12 11.01 -0.64
CA LYS A 267 -2.88 9.58 -0.88
C LYS A 267 -1.75 8.98 -0.06
N LEU A 268 -0.64 9.68 0.05
CA LEU A 268 0.57 9.16 0.69
C LEU A 268 0.82 9.77 2.07
N GLY A 269 0.11 10.84 2.43
CA GLY A 269 0.16 11.43 3.75
C GLY A 269 -0.72 10.68 4.77
N ARG A 270 -0.48 10.98 6.05
CA ARG A 270 -1.31 10.52 7.17
C ARG A 270 -2.69 11.16 7.09
N VAL A 271 -3.73 10.35 7.26
CA VAL A 271 -5.12 10.82 7.39
C VAL A 271 -5.40 11.06 8.85
N ARG A 272 -5.91 12.24 9.20
CA ARG A 272 -6.30 12.56 10.58
C ARG A 272 -7.65 13.26 10.62
N ASN A 273 -8.39 13.03 11.69
CA ASN A 273 -9.62 13.75 11.96
C ASN A 273 -9.32 15.25 12.08
N ILE A 274 -10.21 16.10 11.56
CA ILE A 274 -10.07 17.55 11.58
C ILE A 274 -11.31 18.28 12.08
N ALA A 275 -12.47 17.60 12.08
CA ALA A 275 -13.72 18.15 12.61
C ALA A 275 -14.72 17.03 12.93
N ILE A 276 -15.71 17.35 13.76
CA ILE A 276 -16.88 16.51 14.03
C ILE A 276 -18.12 17.34 13.74
N ASP A 277 -18.94 16.90 12.78
CA ASP A 277 -20.26 17.48 12.56
C ASP A 277 -21.27 16.79 13.47
N VAL A 278 -21.94 17.59 14.30
CA VAL A 278 -22.91 17.12 15.28
C VAL A 278 -24.32 17.44 14.79
N PRO A 279 -25.20 16.44 14.62
CA PRO A 279 -26.58 16.70 14.19
C PRO A 279 -27.43 17.26 15.33
N THR A 280 -28.46 18.04 14.97
CA THR A 280 -29.57 18.33 15.88
C THR A 280 -30.49 17.12 15.97
N ILE A 281 -30.74 16.63 17.18
CA ILE A 281 -31.65 15.53 17.44
C ILE A 281 -33.04 16.11 17.66
N ARG A 282 -34.08 15.55 17.03
CA ARG A 282 -35.47 15.98 17.20
C ARG A 282 -36.29 14.84 17.80
N LEU A 283 -37.06 15.14 18.84
CA LEU A 283 -37.94 14.21 19.56
C LEU A 283 -39.35 14.80 19.66
N CYS A 284 -40.36 13.94 19.76
CA CYS A 284 -41.72 14.38 20.06
C CYS A 284 -41.91 14.51 21.58
N ALA A 285 -42.65 15.53 22.03
CA ALA A 285 -43.01 15.66 23.44
C ALA A 285 -43.76 14.42 23.95
N GLY A 286 -43.16 13.74 24.95
CA GLY A 286 -43.65 12.46 25.47
C GLY A 286 -42.80 11.25 25.09
N ASP A 287 -41.79 11.41 24.21
CA ASP A 287 -40.73 10.41 24.06
C ASP A 287 -39.97 10.28 25.38
N SER A 288 -40.03 9.10 26.00
CA SER A 288 -39.48 8.87 27.34
C SER A 288 -37.99 8.55 27.34
N THR A 289 -37.37 8.31 26.18
CA THR A 289 -35.95 7.93 26.09
C THR A 289 -35.26 8.50 24.85
N LEU A 290 -34.11 9.15 25.07
CA LEU A 290 -33.16 9.49 24.02
C LEU A 290 -32.31 8.25 23.71
N ASN A 291 -32.61 7.54 22.61
CA ASN A 291 -31.78 6.41 22.17
C ASN A 291 -30.60 6.92 21.33
N LEU A 292 -29.40 6.99 21.93
CA LEU A 292 -28.19 7.38 21.21
C LEU A 292 -27.52 6.26 20.42
N ASP A 293 -27.94 4.99 20.58
CA ASP A 293 -27.39 3.90 19.76
C ASP A 293 -27.71 4.09 18.28
N THR A 294 -28.69 4.92 17.95
CA THR A 294 -29.05 5.31 16.57
C THR A 294 -28.43 6.64 16.13
N VAL A 295 -27.94 7.46 17.06
CA VAL A 295 -27.33 8.76 16.74
C VAL A 295 -25.90 8.56 16.26
N ARG A 296 -25.54 9.23 15.17
CA ARG A 296 -24.18 9.24 14.62
C ARG A 296 -23.72 10.68 14.41
N VAL A 297 -22.46 10.95 14.72
CA VAL A 297 -21.78 12.17 14.29
C VAL A 297 -20.92 11.88 13.08
N THR A 298 -20.62 12.90 12.29
CA THR A 298 -19.75 12.74 11.11
C THR A 298 -18.36 13.27 11.45
N ALA A 299 -17.38 12.38 11.55
CA ALA A 299 -15.98 12.76 11.60
C ALA A 299 -15.48 13.11 10.19
N ARG A 300 -14.90 14.30 10.02
CA ARG A 300 -14.23 14.75 8.78
C ARG A 300 -12.73 14.57 8.91
N TYR A 301 -12.07 14.22 7.80
CA TYR A 301 -10.65 13.92 7.77
C TYR A 301 -9.87 14.81 6.80
N SER A 302 -8.55 14.90 7.02
CA SER A 302 -7.63 15.79 6.30
C SER A 302 -7.54 15.54 4.79
N ASP A 303 -7.88 14.33 4.33
CA ASP A 303 -7.91 13.96 2.90
C ASP A 303 -9.27 14.25 2.22
N GLY A 304 -10.23 14.80 2.98
CA GLY A 304 -11.60 15.06 2.52
C GLY A 304 -12.59 13.91 2.76
N SER A 305 -12.13 12.76 3.28
CA SER A 305 -13.01 11.65 3.65
C SER A 305 -13.81 11.93 4.93
N SER A 306 -14.78 11.07 5.20
CA SER A 306 -15.60 11.14 6.42
C SER A 306 -15.99 9.75 6.93
N ALA A 307 -16.22 9.64 8.24
CA ALA A 307 -16.72 8.43 8.88
C ALA A 307 -17.84 8.77 9.88
N LEU A 308 -18.85 7.90 9.96
CA LEU A 308 -19.86 7.99 11.01
C LEU A 308 -19.28 7.42 12.31
N LYS A 309 -19.45 8.14 13.41
CA LYS A 309 -19.00 7.72 14.75
C LYS A 309 -20.15 7.71 15.74
N ARG A 310 -20.06 6.80 16.70
CA ARG A 310 -21.01 6.68 17.81
C ARG A 310 -20.73 7.71 18.90
N LEU A 311 -21.72 7.92 19.76
CA LEU A 311 -21.62 8.76 20.93
C LEU A 311 -21.91 7.97 22.21
N THR A 312 -21.32 8.41 23.33
CA THR A 312 -21.74 8.06 24.69
C THR A 312 -22.05 9.34 25.45
N LEU A 313 -23.06 9.30 26.33
CA LEU A 313 -23.45 10.45 27.16
C LEU A 313 -22.65 10.50 28.44
N ASP A 314 -22.57 11.70 29.01
CA ASP A 314 -22.26 11.86 30.41
C ASP A 314 -23.53 11.56 31.24
N GLU A 315 -23.55 10.41 31.91
CA GLU A 315 -24.72 9.92 32.66
C GLU A 315 -25.26 10.96 33.66
N ALA A 316 -24.38 11.76 34.25
CA ALA A 316 -24.76 12.79 35.22
C ALA A 316 -25.56 13.95 34.57
N GLU A 317 -25.21 14.35 33.33
CA GLU A 317 -25.92 15.43 32.62
C GLU A 317 -27.25 14.93 32.04
N THR A 318 -27.33 13.65 31.65
CA THR A 318 -28.58 13.06 31.13
C THR A 318 -29.68 12.92 32.19
N ALA A 319 -29.32 12.72 33.45
CA ALA A 319 -30.27 12.51 34.55
C ALA A 319 -31.12 13.75 34.87
N GLU A 320 -30.66 14.94 34.48
CA GLU A 320 -31.33 16.22 34.73
C GLU A 320 -32.29 16.64 33.60
N LEU A 321 -32.35 15.88 32.50
CA LEU A 321 -33.21 16.19 31.36
C LEU A 321 -34.67 15.79 31.59
N ASP A 322 -35.55 16.78 31.53
CA ASP A 322 -36.99 16.55 31.45
C ASP A 322 -37.44 16.62 29.99
N LEU A 323 -37.25 15.53 29.24
CA LEU A 323 -37.68 15.40 27.83
C LEU A 323 -39.20 15.32 27.66
N SER A 324 -39.98 15.35 28.75
CA SER A 324 -41.45 15.43 28.65
C SER A 324 -41.95 16.83 28.27
N LYS A 325 -41.09 17.85 28.38
CA LYS A 325 -41.42 19.24 28.05
C LYS A 325 -40.85 19.62 26.69
N PRO A 326 -41.64 20.30 25.83
CA PRO A 326 -41.10 20.94 24.64
C PRO A 326 -40.01 21.95 24.99
N GLY A 327 -38.93 21.97 24.21
CA GLY A 327 -37.79 22.85 24.46
C GLY A 327 -36.52 22.45 23.73
N GLU A 328 -35.52 23.33 23.78
CA GLU A 328 -34.17 23.05 23.31
C GLU A 328 -33.28 22.68 24.50
N TYR A 329 -32.67 21.50 24.42
CA TYR A 329 -31.77 20.94 25.42
C TYR A 329 -30.38 20.80 24.82
N THR A 330 -29.36 21.01 25.65
CA THR A 330 -27.96 20.88 25.25
C THR A 330 -27.31 19.79 26.09
N LEU A 331 -26.66 18.81 25.43
CA LEU A 331 -26.05 17.65 26.10
C LEU A 331 -24.58 17.54 25.76
N ARG A 332 -23.74 17.25 26.75
CA ARG A 332 -22.38 16.81 26.45
C ARG A 332 -22.37 15.32 26.15
N ALA A 333 -21.66 14.98 25.09
CA ALA A 333 -21.40 13.61 24.69
C ALA A 333 -19.93 13.43 24.33
N ARG A 334 -19.50 12.17 24.29
CA ARG A 334 -18.19 11.77 23.83
C ARG A 334 -18.33 10.95 22.57
N VAL A 335 -17.54 11.27 21.56
CA VAL A 335 -17.38 10.41 20.40
C VAL A 335 -16.66 9.14 20.84
N VAL A 336 -17.25 7.99 20.52
CA VAL A 336 -16.68 6.69 20.89
C VAL A 336 -15.39 6.48 20.10
N ARG A 337 -14.32 6.22 20.84
CA ARG A 337 -13.04 5.74 20.33
C ARG A 337 -12.69 4.46 21.05
N LYS A 338 -12.50 3.38 20.29
CA LYS A 338 -11.98 2.13 20.85
C LYS A 338 -10.48 2.21 21.01
N ARG A 339 -9.97 1.49 21.99
CA ARG A 339 -8.54 1.40 22.24
C ARG A 339 -8.11 -0.05 22.27
N PHE A 340 -7.06 -0.37 21.54
CA PHE A 340 -6.49 -1.71 21.46
C PHE A 340 -4.99 -1.64 21.77
N PRO A 341 -4.54 -2.26 22.89
CA PRO A 341 -3.13 -2.25 23.21
C PRO A 341 -2.33 -3.10 22.20
N TYR A 342 -1.05 -2.75 22.00
CA TYR A 342 -0.10 -3.67 21.40
C TYR A 342 0.92 -4.13 22.46
N PRO A 343 1.15 -5.45 22.63
CA PRO A 343 0.37 -6.55 22.05
C PRO A 343 -0.99 -6.72 22.74
N MET A 344 -2.03 -7.13 21.99
CA MET A 344 -3.35 -7.45 22.55
C MET A 344 -3.49 -8.94 22.88
N MET A 345 -2.98 -9.80 21.98
CA MET A 345 -2.88 -11.25 22.17
C MET A 345 -1.44 -11.67 21.89
N ARG A 346 -0.72 -12.12 22.93
CA ARG A 346 0.71 -12.44 22.83
C ARG A 346 0.93 -13.79 22.18
N THR A 347 2.01 -13.94 21.38
CA THR A 347 2.40 -15.22 20.73
C THR A 347 1.28 -15.82 19.87
N ARG A 348 0.49 -14.95 19.23
CA ARG A 348 -0.65 -15.31 18.37
C ARG A 348 -0.51 -14.70 16.97
N PRO A 349 0.40 -15.20 16.12
CA PRO A 349 0.47 -14.81 14.72
C PRO A 349 -0.73 -15.31 13.92
N ASP A 350 -0.85 -14.76 12.71
CA ASP A 350 -1.89 -15.11 11.74
C ASP A 350 -3.31 -15.02 12.36
N PRO A 351 -3.65 -13.86 12.97
CA PRO A 351 -4.87 -13.73 13.75
C PRO A 351 -6.12 -13.68 12.88
N TYR A 352 -7.17 -14.39 13.29
CA TYR A 352 -8.49 -14.33 12.66
C TYR A 352 -9.58 -14.08 13.71
N VAL A 353 -10.52 -13.19 13.38
CA VAL A 353 -11.69 -12.87 14.21
C VAL A 353 -12.98 -13.03 13.40
N LEU A 354 -13.87 -13.92 13.86
CA LEU A 354 -15.22 -14.07 13.32
C LEU A 354 -16.26 -13.52 14.29
N HIS A 355 -17.17 -12.65 13.84
CA HIS A 355 -18.41 -12.40 14.56
C HIS A 355 -19.50 -13.39 14.14
N TRP A 356 -19.92 -14.27 15.04
CA TRP A 356 -20.90 -15.33 14.75
C TRP A 356 -21.83 -15.55 15.94
N LYS A 357 -23.13 -15.66 15.68
CA LYS A 357 -24.18 -15.86 16.72
C LYS A 357 -24.05 -14.92 17.94
N GLY A 358 -23.70 -13.66 17.71
CA GLY A 358 -23.64 -12.62 18.74
C GLY A 358 -22.35 -12.57 19.56
N ARG A 359 -21.32 -13.35 19.20
CA ARG A 359 -20.02 -13.35 19.86
C ARG A 359 -18.89 -13.21 18.83
N TYR A 360 -17.74 -12.72 19.28
CA TYR A 360 -16.50 -12.75 18.53
C TYR A 360 -15.72 -14.00 18.91
N TYR A 361 -15.19 -14.70 17.92
CA TYR A 361 -14.29 -15.84 18.07
C TYR A 361 -12.94 -15.47 17.51
N PHE A 362 -11.90 -15.58 18.32
CA PHE A 362 -10.51 -15.38 17.92
C PHE A 362 -9.82 -16.74 17.82
N ILE A 363 -9.13 -16.95 16.71
CA ILE A 363 -8.31 -18.13 16.45
C ILE A 363 -7.01 -17.67 15.77
N ALA A 364 -5.90 -18.35 16.02
CA ALA A 364 -4.59 -17.93 15.53
C ALA A 364 -3.61 -19.11 15.55
N THR A 365 -2.50 -18.95 14.83
CA THR A 365 -1.31 -19.78 15.03
C THR A 365 -0.76 -19.55 16.45
N ASP A 366 -0.22 -20.60 17.09
CA ASP A 366 0.54 -20.46 18.33
C ASP A 366 2.04 -20.32 18.03
N ASP A 367 2.66 -19.17 18.29
CA ASP A 367 4.10 -18.99 17.99
C ASP A 367 5.02 -19.77 18.96
N ASP A 368 4.45 -20.52 19.91
CA ASP A 368 5.15 -21.52 20.74
C ASP A 368 5.24 -22.87 20.01
N GLY A 369 6.17 -22.94 19.05
CA GLY A 369 6.43 -24.14 18.27
C GLY A 369 5.42 -24.43 17.15
N GLN A 370 4.33 -23.66 17.05
CA GLN A 370 3.38 -23.68 15.93
C GLN A 370 2.64 -25.01 15.74
N ARG A 371 2.48 -25.77 16.83
CA ARG A 371 1.84 -27.10 16.79
C ARG A 371 0.41 -27.11 17.33
N LYS A 372 -0.03 -26.02 17.95
CA LYS A 372 -1.32 -25.96 18.64
C LYS A 372 -2.18 -24.87 18.05
N ILE A 373 -3.47 -25.15 17.91
CA ILE A 373 -4.47 -24.15 17.55
C ILE A 373 -5.40 -23.96 18.74
N HIS A 374 -5.47 -22.73 19.22
CA HIS A 374 -6.37 -22.35 20.30
C HIS A 374 -7.45 -21.39 19.80
N ILE A 375 -8.62 -21.44 20.43
CA ILE A 375 -9.75 -20.54 20.19
C ILE A 375 -10.16 -19.85 21.50
N ARG A 376 -10.60 -18.60 21.42
CA ARG A 376 -11.26 -17.87 22.51
C ARG A 376 -12.47 -17.11 22.01
N SER A 377 -13.39 -16.74 22.89
CA SER A 377 -14.56 -15.92 22.53
C SER A 377 -14.90 -14.82 23.53
N ALA A 378 -15.50 -13.74 23.03
CA ALA A 378 -15.96 -12.61 23.83
C ALA A 378 -17.16 -11.89 23.18
N ASP A 379 -17.88 -11.07 23.95
CA ASP A 379 -19.01 -10.27 23.43
C ASP A 379 -18.57 -8.97 22.72
N THR A 380 -17.30 -8.61 22.88
CA THR A 380 -16.67 -7.42 22.29
C THR A 380 -15.27 -7.77 21.79
N LEU A 381 -14.73 -7.00 20.85
CA LEU A 381 -13.36 -7.17 20.37
C LEU A 381 -12.37 -6.99 21.54
N GLU A 382 -12.59 -5.98 22.37
CA GLU A 382 -11.79 -5.65 23.57
C GLU A 382 -11.74 -6.78 24.60
N GLY A 383 -12.75 -7.67 24.62
CA GLY A 383 -12.78 -8.85 25.49
C GLY A 383 -11.89 -10.00 25.03
N LEU A 384 -11.33 -9.94 23.81
CA LEU A 384 -10.40 -10.94 23.29
C LEU A 384 -8.97 -10.79 23.85
N GLU A 385 -8.68 -9.65 24.49
CA GLU A 385 -7.39 -9.35 25.13
C GLU A 385 -7.00 -10.45 26.14
N ASP A 386 -5.70 -10.74 26.21
CA ASP A 386 -5.17 -11.73 27.15
C ASP A 386 -5.66 -11.50 28.59
N GLY A 387 -6.10 -12.57 29.24
CA GLY A 387 -6.63 -12.54 30.60
C GLY A 387 -8.10 -12.11 30.74
N ARG A 388 -8.78 -11.70 29.66
CA ARG A 388 -10.21 -11.35 29.69
C ARG A 388 -11.15 -12.45 29.17
N SER A 389 -10.63 -13.39 28.40
CA SER A 389 -11.38 -14.55 27.90
C SER A 389 -10.58 -15.84 28.08
N GLU A 390 -11.29 -16.95 28.23
CA GLU A 390 -10.71 -18.29 28.29
C GLU A 390 -10.25 -18.72 26.89
N GLU A 391 -9.10 -19.40 26.86
CA GLU A 391 -8.52 -19.97 25.64
C GLU A 391 -8.61 -21.51 25.69
N VAL A 392 -9.21 -22.10 24.67
CA VAL A 392 -9.44 -23.55 24.55
C VAL A 392 -8.59 -24.12 23.43
N LEU A 393 -7.89 -25.22 23.70
CA LEU A 393 -7.11 -25.96 22.71
C LEU A 393 -8.05 -26.76 21.79
N LEU A 394 -8.06 -26.45 20.49
CA LEU A 394 -8.85 -27.17 19.49
C LEU A 394 -8.09 -28.34 18.87
N TRP A 395 -6.85 -28.10 18.44
CA TRP A 395 -6.02 -29.10 17.78
C TRP A 395 -4.60 -29.09 18.34
N ASP A 396 -4.08 -30.29 18.61
CA ASP A 396 -2.71 -30.53 19.05
C ASP A 396 -1.96 -31.37 18.01
N GLY A 397 -0.93 -30.79 17.41
CA GLY A 397 -0.06 -31.42 16.44
C GLY A 397 1.06 -32.26 17.06
N ASN A 398 1.14 -32.38 18.39
CA ASN A 398 2.06 -33.28 19.09
C ASN A 398 1.59 -34.75 19.10
N VAL A 399 0.78 -35.16 18.13
CA VAL A 399 0.42 -36.56 17.94
C VAL A 399 1.62 -37.37 17.40
N PRO A 400 1.76 -38.68 17.71
CA PRO A 400 2.96 -39.44 17.35
C PRO A 400 3.25 -39.55 15.85
N ASP A 401 2.20 -39.63 15.02
CA ASP A 401 2.28 -39.79 13.57
C ASP A 401 0.97 -39.38 12.86
N GLY A 402 1.02 -39.34 11.52
CA GLY A 402 -0.14 -39.18 10.66
C GLY A 402 -0.33 -37.79 10.06
N GLU A 403 -1.47 -37.65 9.37
CA GLU A 403 -1.91 -36.47 8.60
C GLU A 403 -1.89 -35.14 9.37
N ARG A 404 -1.89 -35.21 10.71
CA ARG A 404 -1.97 -34.07 11.62
C ARG A 404 -0.78 -33.98 12.57
N HIS A 405 0.26 -34.78 12.34
CA HIS A 405 1.48 -34.67 13.11
C HIS A 405 2.31 -33.52 12.56
N GLY A 406 2.56 -32.48 13.36
CA GLY A 406 3.40 -31.36 12.91
C GLY A 406 2.82 -29.98 13.24
N GLN A 407 3.31 -28.99 12.50
CA GLN A 407 2.83 -27.62 12.60
C GLN A 407 1.41 -27.45 12.08
N HIS A 408 0.64 -26.57 12.71
CA HIS A 408 -0.67 -26.10 12.31
C HIS A 408 -0.62 -24.57 12.23
N TRP A 409 -0.95 -24.01 11.08
CA TRP A 409 -0.81 -22.56 10.83
C TRP A 409 -2.10 -21.94 10.30
N ALA A 410 -2.21 -20.65 10.56
CA ALA A 410 -3.16 -19.71 9.96
C ALA A 410 -4.59 -20.22 9.91
N PRO A 411 -5.19 -20.57 11.07
CA PRO A 411 -6.58 -20.97 11.10
C PRO A 411 -7.51 -19.79 10.80
N GLU A 412 -8.45 -19.97 9.88
CA GLU A 412 -9.50 -19.00 9.56
C GLU A 412 -10.89 -19.61 9.76
N LEU A 413 -11.85 -18.86 10.32
CA LEU A 413 -13.22 -19.33 10.57
C LEU A 413 -14.21 -18.75 9.55
N HIS A 414 -14.73 -19.57 8.65
CA HIS A 414 -15.63 -19.14 7.57
C HIS A 414 -17.00 -19.81 7.63
N VAL A 415 -18.06 -19.02 7.40
CA VAL A 415 -19.40 -19.58 7.17
C VAL A 415 -19.56 -19.87 5.68
N ILE A 416 -19.50 -21.15 5.31
CA ILE A 416 -19.59 -21.62 3.92
C ILE A 416 -20.83 -22.49 3.76
N GLY A 417 -21.74 -22.11 2.86
CA GLY A 417 -22.98 -22.85 2.64
C GLY A 417 -23.84 -22.99 3.91
N GLY A 418 -23.81 -21.97 4.79
CA GLY A 418 -24.54 -21.95 6.06
C GLY A 418 -23.92 -22.78 7.19
N LYS A 419 -22.72 -23.32 7.01
CA LYS A 419 -21.99 -24.12 8.00
C LYS A 419 -20.67 -23.46 8.35
N LEU A 420 -20.23 -23.60 9.61
CA LEU A 420 -18.96 -23.04 10.05
C LEU A 420 -17.81 -24.01 9.74
N TYR A 421 -16.82 -23.53 8.99
CA TYR A 421 -15.59 -24.23 8.69
C TYR A 421 -14.40 -23.50 9.30
N SER A 422 -13.38 -24.26 9.69
CA SER A 422 -12.03 -23.75 9.94
C SER A 422 -11.14 -24.18 8.78
N LEU A 423 -10.51 -23.21 8.11
CA LEU A 423 -9.48 -23.43 7.10
C LEU A 423 -8.13 -23.28 7.81
N LEU A 424 -7.17 -24.18 7.59
CA LEU A 424 -5.85 -24.10 8.21
C LEU A 424 -4.82 -24.86 7.39
N ALA A 425 -3.54 -24.53 7.53
CA ALA A 425 -2.45 -25.31 6.96
C ALA A 425 -1.89 -26.28 8.00
N ILE A 426 -1.64 -27.54 7.60
CA ILE A 426 -1.10 -28.57 8.50
C ILE A 426 0.10 -29.23 7.83
N SER A 427 1.22 -29.32 8.54
CA SER A 427 2.34 -30.17 8.15
C SER A 427 1.93 -31.63 8.24
N VAL A 428 2.03 -32.34 7.12
CA VAL A 428 1.79 -33.78 7.08
C VAL A 428 3.04 -34.51 7.57
N ASN A 429 2.89 -35.39 8.56
CA ASN A 429 3.95 -36.23 9.13
C ASN A 429 5.19 -35.46 9.65
N ASN A 430 5.02 -34.21 10.08
CA ASN A 430 6.04 -33.34 10.64
C ASN A 430 7.18 -33.05 9.66
N GLU A 431 6.86 -32.99 8.38
CA GLU A 431 7.75 -32.56 7.31
C GLU A 431 7.40 -31.11 6.92
N TRP A 432 8.37 -30.18 7.03
CA TRP A 432 8.17 -28.76 6.66
C TRP A 432 7.68 -28.59 5.22
N HIS A 433 8.19 -29.41 4.30
CA HIS A 433 7.78 -29.40 2.89
C HIS A 433 6.42 -30.09 2.64
N GLY A 434 5.81 -30.66 3.68
CA GLY A 434 4.51 -31.34 3.64
C GLY A 434 3.33 -30.49 4.11
N VAL A 435 3.49 -29.17 4.24
CA VAL A 435 2.40 -28.26 4.68
C VAL A 435 1.33 -28.15 3.59
N GLN A 436 0.09 -28.51 3.94
CA GLN A 436 -1.04 -28.48 3.03
C GLN A 436 -2.27 -27.82 3.64
N ALA A 437 -3.09 -27.20 2.79
CA ALA A 437 -4.36 -26.63 3.17
C ALA A 437 -5.36 -27.73 3.59
N HIS A 438 -6.02 -27.52 4.71
CA HIS A 438 -7.04 -28.38 5.30
C HIS A 438 -8.29 -27.57 5.66
N MET A 439 -9.42 -28.27 5.79
CA MET A 439 -10.67 -27.74 6.30
C MET A 439 -11.26 -28.66 7.37
N ALA A 440 -11.76 -28.11 8.45
CA ALA A 440 -12.57 -28.78 9.46
C ALA A 440 -13.96 -28.15 9.54
N LEU A 441 -15.01 -28.95 9.66
CA LEU A 441 -16.40 -28.53 9.77
C LEU A 441 -16.85 -28.64 11.23
N LEU A 442 -17.46 -27.57 11.75
CA LEU A 442 -18.22 -27.63 12.99
C LEU A 442 -19.48 -28.49 12.80
N LYS A 443 -19.55 -29.62 13.50
CA LYS A 443 -20.68 -30.54 13.55
C LYS A 443 -21.64 -30.26 14.69
N GLY A 444 -21.12 -29.75 15.81
CA GLY A 444 -21.92 -29.30 16.96
C GLY A 444 -22.38 -27.85 16.81
N GLU A 445 -22.79 -27.24 17.93
CA GLU A 445 -23.33 -25.88 17.94
C GLU A 445 -22.34 -24.81 18.40
N ASP A 446 -21.38 -25.19 19.24
CA ASP A 446 -20.41 -24.30 19.88
C ASP A 446 -18.98 -24.50 19.34
N PRO A 447 -18.36 -23.48 18.71
CA PRO A 447 -16.98 -23.51 18.21
C PRO A 447 -15.93 -23.70 19.30
N MET A 448 -16.25 -23.37 20.56
CA MET A 448 -15.33 -23.50 21.69
C MET A 448 -15.13 -24.94 22.17
N ILE A 449 -15.92 -25.90 21.68
CA ILE A 449 -15.86 -27.31 22.11
C ILE A 449 -15.10 -28.13 21.07
N PRO A 450 -13.90 -28.66 21.36
CA PRO A 450 -13.08 -29.41 20.40
C PRO A 450 -13.82 -30.60 19.77
N GLU A 451 -14.63 -31.31 20.56
CA GLU A 451 -15.40 -32.48 20.12
C GLU A 451 -16.51 -32.14 19.12
N HIS A 452 -16.87 -30.86 19.00
CA HIS A 452 -17.83 -30.41 17.99
C HIS A 452 -17.22 -30.29 16.60
N TRP A 453 -15.90 -30.25 16.46
CA TRP A 453 -15.23 -30.17 15.18
C TRP A 453 -14.98 -31.55 14.60
N ASP A 454 -15.19 -31.70 13.29
CA ASP A 454 -14.69 -32.89 12.60
C ASP A 454 -13.17 -32.84 12.42
N THR A 455 -12.60 -33.98 12.04
CA THR A 455 -11.16 -34.06 11.75
C THR A 455 -10.83 -33.20 10.53
N PRO A 456 -9.84 -32.29 10.61
CA PRO A 456 -9.35 -31.55 9.45
C PRO A 456 -9.02 -32.48 8.28
N ARG A 457 -9.58 -32.17 7.10
CA ARG A 457 -9.36 -32.91 5.85
C ARG A 457 -8.64 -32.03 4.85
N ARG A 458 -7.77 -32.62 4.04
CA ARG A 458 -7.04 -31.89 2.98
C ARG A 458 -7.99 -31.28 1.95
N VAL A 459 -7.61 -30.12 1.46
CA VAL A 459 -8.21 -29.52 0.26
C VAL A 459 -7.67 -30.21 -0.99
N LEU A 460 -8.57 -30.47 -1.94
CA LEU A 460 -8.29 -31.24 -3.14
C LEU A 460 -8.46 -30.40 -4.40
N ASP A 461 -7.71 -30.72 -5.45
CA ASP A 461 -7.92 -30.21 -6.80
C ASP A 461 -9.28 -30.65 -7.37
N ARG A 462 -9.63 -30.13 -8.54
CA ARG A 462 -10.89 -30.45 -9.22
C ARG A 462 -11.08 -31.93 -9.56
N HIS A 463 -9.99 -32.69 -9.63
CA HIS A 463 -9.99 -34.12 -9.92
C HIS A 463 -9.99 -34.99 -8.64
N GLY A 464 -10.03 -34.37 -7.46
CA GLY A 464 -10.05 -35.06 -6.17
C GLY A 464 -8.67 -35.52 -5.69
N LYS A 465 -7.58 -34.92 -6.19
CA LYS A 465 -6.20 -35.19 -5.74
C LYS A 465 -5.74 -34.09 -4.79
N ALA A 466 -4.75 -34.35 -3.94
CA ALA A 466 -4.16 -33.30 -3.11
C ALA A 466 -3.59 -32.18 -4.00
N LEU A 467 -3.71 -30.93 -3.56
CA LEU A 467 -3.22 -29.76 -4.31
C LEU A 467 -1.72 -29.88 -4.62
N THR A 468 -0.95 -30.44 -3.68
CA THR A 468 0.47 -30.73 -3.86
C THR A 468 0.77 -32.22 -3.67
N ASP A 469 1.74 -32.72 -4.44
CA ASP A 469 2.11 -34.15 -4.45
C ASP A 469 3.18 -34.45 -3.39
N LEU A 470 2.79 -35.14 -2.31
CA LEU A 470 3.71 -35.54 -1.24
C LEU A 470 4.75 -36.57 -1.65
N ALA A 471 4.60 -37.27 -2.77
CA ALA A 471 5.66 -38.16 -3.27
C ALA A 471 6.81 -37.34 -3.90
N LYS A 472 6.50 -36.11 -4.30
CA LYS A 472 7.43 -35.10 -4.78
C LYS A 472 7.79 -34.18 -3.62
N ARG A 473 8.34 -34.76 -2.55
CA ARG A 473 8.52 -34.16 -1.20
C ARG A 473 9.22 -32.80 -1.16
N GLU A 474 10.00 -32.44 -2.17
CA GLU A 474 10.69 -31.14 -2.27
C GLU A 474 9.82 -30.05 -2.95
N HIS A 475 8.59 -30.38 -3.37
CA HIS A 475 7.97 -29.75 -4.55
C HIS A 475 6.59 -29.07 -4.39
N SER A 476 6.13 -28.65 -3.20
CA SER A 476 5.22 -27.48 -3.00
C SER A 476 4.38 -27.57 -1.72
N ILE A 477 4.26 -26.43 -1.02
CA ILE A 477 3.37 -26.19 0.12
C ILE A 477 2.09 -25.50 -0.36
N SER A 478 0.98 -25.69 0.36
CA SER A 478 -0.24 -24.87 0.20
C SER A 478 -0.69 -24.38 1.58
N LEU A 479 -0.69 -23.07 1.78
CA LEU A 479 -0.98 -22.46 3.08
C LEU A 479 -1.83 -21.19 2.92
N ASP A 480 -2.30 -20.67 4.05
CA ASP A 480 -3.02 -19.40 4.15
C ASP A 480 -4.26 -19.33 3.25
N MET A 481 -5.05 -20.41 3.27
CA MET A 481 -6.24 -20.47 2.45
C MET A 481 -7.36 -19.63 3.07
N THR A 482 -7.80 -18.61 2.35
CA THR A 482 -8.99 -17.82 2.69
C THR A 482 -10.15 -18.12 1.74
N TYR A 483 -11.37 -17.92 2.20
CA TYR A 483 -12.61 -18.08 1.44
C TYR A 483 -13.31 -16.73 1.23
N PHE A 484 -13.89 -16.52 0.06
CA PHE A 484 -14.79 -15.40 -0.17
C PHE A 484 -15.85 -15.71 -1.22
N GLU A 485 -16.95 -14.96 -1.16
CA GLU A 485 -18.03 -15.00 -2.14
C GLU A 485 -18.03 -13.74 -3.00
N HIS A 486 -18.25 -13.93 -4.30
CA HIS A 486 -18.34 -12.82 -5.24
C HIS A 486 -19.29 -13.19 -6.39
N ASN A 487 -20.24 -12.29 -6.69
CA ASN A 487 -21.23 -12.44 -7.76
C ASN A 487 -21.94 -13.81 -7.77
N GLY A 488 -22.33 -14.28 -6.58
CA GLY A 488 -23.06 -15.54 -6.38
C GLY A 488 -22.21 -16.81 -6.54
N LYS A 489 -20.88 -16.67 -6.63
CA LYS A 489 -19.93 -17.76 -6.71
C LYS A 489 -18.98 -17.73 -5.51
N SER A 490 -18.38 -18.88 -5.23
CA SER A 490 -17.49 -19.08 -4.09
C SER A 490 -16.08 -19.40 -4.56
N TYR A 491 -15.11 -18.78 -3.88
CA TYR A 491 -13.71 -18.86 -4.25
C TYR A 491 -12.85 -19.13 -3.01
N VAL A 492 -11.71 -19.76 -3.24
CA VAL A 492 -10.62 -19.84 -2.27
C VAL A 492 -9.36 -19.24 -2.88
N CYS A 493 -8.59 -18.52 -2.05
CA CYS A 493 -7.27 -17.99 -2.40
C CYS A 493 -6.25 -18.51 -1.40
N TRP A 494 -5.05 -18.90 -1.85
CA TRP A 494 -3.99 -19.43 -0.99
C TRP A 494 -2.60 -19.08 -1.53
N SER A 495 -1.58 -19.32 -0.70
CA SER A 495 -0.17 -19.16 -1.05
C SER A 495 0.46 -20.50 -1.43
N GLU A 496 1.18 -20.51 -2.54
CA GLU A 496 1.90 -21.69 -3.03
C GLU A 496 3.11 -21.29 -3.91
N PRO A 497 4.29 -21.91 -3.75
CA PRO A 497 5.37 -21.85 -4.73
C PRO A 497 5.11 -22.83 -5.89
N LYS A 498 5.63 -22.56 -7.09
CA LYS A 498 5.51 -23.49 -8.23
C LYS A 498 6.85 -23.87 -8.84
N TRP A 499 6.95 -25.11 -9.28
CA TRP A 499 8.13 -25.66 -9.94
C TRP A 499 7.96 -25.73 -11.45
N PHE A 500 8.97 -25.27 -12.17
CA PHE A 500 9.09 -25.31 -13.62
C PHE A 500 10.37 -26.07 -13.99
N GLY A 501 10.26 -27.39 -14.10
CA GLY A 501 11.42 -28.27 -14.19
C GLY A 501 12.23 -28.23 -12.89
N GLU A 502 13.51 -27.86 -12.97
CA GLU A 502 14.41 -27.74 -11.81
C GLU A 502 14.38 -26.34 -11.16
N GLN A 503 13.67 -25.37 -11.76
CA GLN A 503 13.56 -24.03 -11.19
C GLN A 503 12.29 -23.88 -10.36
N GLN A 504 12.38 -23.14 -9.25
CA GLN A 504 11.24 -22.81 -8.39
C GLN A 504 10.90 -21.33 -8.50
N GLU A 505 9.66 -21.04 -8.86
CA GLU A 505 9.03 -19.76 -8.57
C GLU A 505 8.58 -19.74 -7.11
N ARG A 506 8.94 -18.68 -6.39
CA ARG A 506 8.63 -18.52 -4.96
C ARG A 506 7.13 -18.31 -4.73
N ALA A 507 6.72 -18.29 -3.45
CA ALA A 507 5.33 -18.25 -3.04
C ALA A 507 4.55 -17.12 -3.73
N SER A 508 3.43 -17.50 -4.34
CA SER A 508 2.52 -16.65 -5.09
C SER A 508 1.08 -16.94 -4.67
N LEU A 509 0.17 -16.01 -4.94
CA LEU A 509 -1.25 -16.17 -4.66
C LEU A 509 -1.96 -16.87 -5.81
N TYR A 510 -2.65 -17.96 -5.48
CA TYR A 510 -3.48 -18.73 -6.39
C TYR A 510 -4.94 -18.68 -5.97
N LEU A 511 -5.82 -18.56 -6.97
CA LEU A 511 -7.26 -18.47 -6.78
C LEU A 511 -7.96 -19.62 -7.53
N ALA A 512 -8.98 -20.21 -6.93
CA ALA A 512 -9.84 -21.18 -7.60
C ALA A 512 -11.30 -21.09 -7.12
N ALA A 513 -12.23 -21.52 -7.98
CA ALA A 513 -13.64 -21.63 -7.63
C ALA A 513 -13.92 -22.91 -6.83
N VAL A 514 -14.88 -22.87 -5.91
CA VAL A 514 -15.34 -24.02 -5.11
C VAL A 514 -16.88 -24.11 -5.11
N ASP A 515 -17.41 -25.30 -4.82
CA ASP A 515 -18.83 -25.49 -4.51
C ASP A 515 -19.02 -25.41 -2.98
N PRO A 516 -19.87 -24.52 -2.44
CA PRO A 516 -20.17 -24.45 -1.01
C PRO A 516 -20.68 -25.76 -0.39
N ALA A 517 -21.24 -26.67 -1.18
CA ALA A 517 -21.65 -27.99 -0.70
C ALA A 517 -20.45 -28.94 -0.48
N LYS A 518 -19.31 -28.66 -1.12
CA LYS A 518 -18.07 -29.44 -1.05
C LYS A 518 -16.84 -28.51 -1.08
N PRO A 519 -16.69 -27.57 -0.13
CA PRO A 519 -15.69 -26.49 -0.22
C PRO A 519 -14.24 -26.98 -0.13
N TRP A 520 -14.02 -28.20 0.37
CA TRP A 520 -12.70 -28.84 0.43
C TRP A 520 -12.25 -29.44 -0.92
N GLN A 521 -12.97 -29.20 -2.01
CA GLN A 521 -12.57 -29.60 -3.36
C GLN A 521 -12.78 -28.46 -4.35
N LEU A 522 -11.74 -28.11 -5.10
CA LEU A 522 -11.80 -27.12 -6.15
C LEU A 522 -12.77 -27.56 -7.27
N THR A 523 -13.32 -26.59 -8.00
CA THR A 523 -14.18 -26.82 -9.17
C THR A 523 -13.55 -26.30 -10.47
N SER A 524 -12.51 -25.47 -10.35
CA SER A 524 -11.71 -24.94 -11.47
C SER A 524 -10.23 -25.31 -11.33
N GLU A 525 -9.46 -25.02 -12.37
CA GLU A 525 -8.00 -24.91 -12.23
C GLU A 525 -7.65 -23.68 -11.37
N PRO A 526 -6.56 -23.73 -10.59
CA PRO A 526 -5.97 -22.56 -9.96
C PRO A 526 -5.45 -21.53 -10.98
N VAL A 527 -5.72 -20.25 -10.75
CA VAL A 527 -5.12 -19.14 -11.51
C VAL A 527 -4.20 -18.33 -10.60
N GLN A 528 -3.02 -17.97 -11.09
CA GLN A 528 -2.10 -17.09 -10.36
C GLN A 528 -2.59 -15.65 -10.50
N ILE A 529 -2.87 -14.98 -9.37
CA ILE A 529 -3.36 -13.58 -9.38
C ILE A 529 -2.30 -12.57 -8.92
N ALA A 530 -1.30 -13.02 -8.16
CA ALA A 530 -0.17 -12.18 -7.77
C ALA A 530 1.05 -13.03 -7.46
N ARG A 531 2.23 -12.47 -7.72
CA ARG A 531 3.53 -13.00 -7.31
C ARG A 531 4.30 -11.95 -6.53
N ASN A 532 5.27 -12.38 -5.72
CA ASN A 532 6.27 -11.47 -5.20
C ASN A 532 7.15 -10.97 -6.36
N GLU A 533 7.46 -9.68 -6.44
CA GLU A 533 8.26 -9.14 -7.54
C GLU A 533 9.00 -7.84 -7.22
N TYR A 534 8.69 -7.18 -6.12
CA TYR A 534 9.26 -5.90 -5.75
C TYR A 534 10.27 -6.06 -4.60
N GLY A 535 11.21 -5.13 -4.46
CA GLY A 535 12.18 -5.17 -3.35
C GLY A 535 11.52 -5.23 -1.96
N TRP A 536 10.31 -4.69 -1.79
CA TRP A 536 9.57 -4.71 -0.53
C TRP A 536 8.89 -6.04 -0.20
N ASP A 537 8.49 -6.84 -1.21
CA ASP A 537 7.96 -8.21 -1.03
C ASP A 537 9.03 -9.29 -1.24
N ARG A 538 10.29 -8.86 -1.41
CA ARG A 538 11.53 -9.66 -1.54
C ARG A 538 12.68 -9.08 -0.70
N ASN A 539 12.39 -8.57 0.49
CA ASN A 539 13.39 -7.90 1.32
C ASN A 539 14.41 -8.94 1.87
N GLY A 540 15.66 -8.86 1.39
CA GLY A 540 16.67 -9.92 1.52
C GLY A 540 16.92 -10.71 0.22
N GLY A 541 16.30 -10.30 -0.89
CA GLY A 541 16.43 -10.91 -2.21
C GLY A 541 15.40 -12.02 -2.45
N ILE A 542 15.59 -12.78 -3.53
CA ILE A 542 14.66 -13.83 -3.96
C ILE A 542 14.41 -14.92 -2.90
N ALA A 543 15.42 -15.22 -2.07
CA ALA A 543 15.28 -16.19 -0.98
C ALA A 543 14.20 -15.77 0.04
N SER A 544 13.97 -14.47 0.19
CA SER A 544 12.91 -13.88 1.02
C SER A 544 11.63 -13.55 0.27
N GLY A 545 11.53 -13.85 -1.02
CA GLY A 545 10.35 -13.54 -1.83
C GLY A 545 9.17 -14.40 -1.43
N VAL A 546 8.12 -13.76 -0.93
CA VAL A 546 6.88 -14.39 -0.46
C VAL A 546 5.69 -13.50 -0.81
N ALA A 547 4.58 -14.10 -1.22
CA ALA A 547 3.26 -13.49 -1.25
C ALA A 547 2.28 -14.47 -0.59
N GLU A 548 1.80 -14.16 0.60
CA GLU A 548 0.99 -15.06 1.43
C GLU A 548 -0.08 -14.33 2.26
N GLY A 549 -0.79 -15.02 3.15
CA GLY A 549 -1.84 -14.42 3.99
C GLY A 549 -2.88 -13.59 3.23
N PRO A 550 -3.50 -14.07 2.13
CA PRO A 550 -4.50 -13.31 1.40
C PRO A 550 -5.77 -13.12 2.25
N PHE A 551 -6.34 -11.92 2.27
CA PHE A 551 -7.66 -11.67 2.87
C PHE A 551 -8.45 -10.63 2.07
N VAL A 552 -9.72 -10.94 1.80
CA VAL A 552 -10.58 -10.14 0.90
C VAL A 552 -11.47 -9.16 1.65
N LEU A 553 -11.50 -7.92 1.17
CA LEU A 553 -12.41 -6.85 1.61
C LEU A 553 -13.23 -6.35 0.42
N LYS A 554 -14.54 -6.56 0.47
CA LYS A 554 -15.48 -5.92 -0.46
C LYS A 554 -15.92 -4.57 0.10
N ARG A 555 -15.65 -3.48 -0.64
CA ARG A 555 -16.05 -2.12 -0.24
C ARG A 555 -16.48 -1.31 -1.46
N GLY A 556 -17.74 -0.87 -1.45
CA GLY A 556 -18.32 -0.14 -2.60
C GLY A 556 -18.22 -0.99 -3.87
N ASP A 557 -17.72 -0.37 -4.93
CA ASP A 557 -17.55 -0.98 -6.26
C ASP A 557 -16.17 -1.62 -6.45
N THR A 558 -15.45 -1.92 -5.37
CA THR A 558 -14.10 -2.50 -5.40
C THR A 558 -14.00 -3.73 -4.50
N LEU A 559 -13.31 -4.77 -4.99
CA LEU A 559 -12.77 -5.84 -4.15
C LEU A 559 -11.29 -5.57 -3.94
N TYR A 560 -10.90 -5.47 -2.68
CA TYR A 560 -9.52 -5.41 -2.25
C TYR A 560 -9.10 -6.78 -1.72
N MET A 561 -7.87 -7.21 -2.00
CA MET A 561 -7.25 -8.36 -1.37
C MET A 561 -5.94 -7.90 -0.75
N ALA A 562 -5.91 -7.85 0.58
CA ALA A 562 -4.66 -7.69 1.30
C ALA A 562 -3.87 -8.99 1.21
N TYR A 563 -2.55 -8.89 1.20
CA TYR A 563 -1.66 -10.04 1.28
C TYR A 563 -0.35 -9.59 1.92
N SER A 564 0.43 -10.52 2.43
CA SER A 564 1.70 -10.22 3.08
C SER A 564 2.90 -10.59 2.21
N GLY A 565 3.92 -9.73 2.26
CA GLY A 565 5.13 -9.83 1.45
C GLY A 565 6.41 -9.89 2.27
N SER A 566 7.47 -10.43 1.66
CA SER A 566 8.77 -10.77 2.29
C SER A 566 8.70 -11.93 3.30
N ASN A 567 9.85 -12.42 3.75
CA ASN A 567 9.89 -13.42 4.84
C ASN A 567 9.37 -12.83 6.16
N VAL A 568 8.74 -13.68 6.96
CA VAL A 568 8.30 -13.39 8.34
C VAL A 568 9.48 -12.92 9.18
N SER A 569 9.55 -11.61 9.39
CA SER A 569 10.67 -10.89 10.00
C SER A 569 10.24 -9.45 10.28
N PRO A 570 11.09 -8.61 10.91
CA PRO A 570 10.85 -7.16 10.98
C PRO A 570 10.69 -6.45 9.64
N ASN A 571 10.97 -7.11 8.52
CA ASN A 571 10.81 -6.61 7.15
C ASN A 571 9.53 -7.11 6.46
N TYR A 572 8.67 -7.85 7.15
CA TYR A 572 7.38 -8.30 6.66
C TYR A 572 6.45 -7.10 6.43
N THR A 573 5.57 -7.20 5.43
CA THR A 573 4.76 -6.06 4.97
C THR A 573 3.42 -6.53 4.43
N VAL A 574 2.45 -5.62 4.34
CA VAL A 574 1.15 -5.88 3.70
C VAL A 574 1.06 -5.14 2.38
N GLY A 575 0.82 -5.86 1.30
CA GLY A 575 0.44 -5.36 -0.02
C GLY A 575 -1.07 -5.35 -0.24
N LEU A 576 -1.47 -4.77 -1.38
CA LEU A 576 -2.88 -4.72 -1.77
C LEU A 576 -3.05 -5.05 -3.26
N LEU A 577 -3.96 -5.98 -3.55
CA LEU A 577 -4.56 -6.12 -4.88
C LEU A 577 -5.92 -5.43 -4.87
N ALA A 578 -6.30 -4.82 -6.00
CA ALA A 578 -7.62 -4.22 -6.18
C ALA A 578 -8.20 -4.64 -7.54
N MET A 579 -9.50 -4.93 -7.56
CA MET A 579 -10.28 -5.12 -8.79
C MET A 579 -11.64 -4.45 -8.68
N SER A 580 -12.23 -4.07 -9.82
CA SER A 580 -13.64 -3.66 -9.87
C SER A 580 -14.55 -4.79 -9.39
N ALA A 581 -15.63 -4.45 -8.66
CA ALA A 581 -16.63 -5.41 -8.20
C ALA A 581 -17.45 -6.05 -9.33
N GLU A 582 -17.37 -5.52 -10.55
CA GLU A 582 -18.00 -6.09 -11.74
C GLU A 582 -17.06 -7.02 -12.52
N ALA A 583 -15.78 -7.07 -12.15
CA ALA A 583 -14.77 -7.87 -12.85
C ALA A 583 -14.79 -9.34 -12.41
N ASP A 584 -14.26 -10.23 -13.26
CA ASP A 584 -14.10 -11.64 -12.91
C ASP A 584 -12.83 -11.83 -12.05
N PRO A 585 -12.94 -12.32 -10.80
CA PRO A 585 -11.77 -12.57 -9.96
C PRO A 585 -10.84 -13.66 -10.53
N MET A 586 -11.36 -14.56 -11.37
CA MET A 586 -10.57 -15.63 -12.01
C MET A 586 -9.73 -15.13 -13.20
N ASN A 587 -9.87 -13.87 -13.61
CA ASN A 587 -9.01 -13.24 -14.61
C ASN A 587 -7.90 -12.47 -13.90
N PRO A 588 -6.62 -12.89 -14.01
CA PRO A 588 -5.51 -12.17 -13.36
C PRO A 588 -5.41 -10.70 -13.76
N ALA A 589 -5.80 -10.35 -14.99
CA ALA A 589 -5.79 -8.97 -15.48
C ALA A 589 -6.85 -8.07 -14.84
N SER A 590 -7.82 -8.64 -14.10
CA SER A 590 -8.77 -7.88 -13.28
C SER A 590 -8.09 -7.25 -12.07
N TRP A 591 -6.99 -7.84 -11.59
CA TRP A 591 -6.30 -7.44 -10.37
C TRP A 591 -5.16 -6.47 -10.67
N THR A 592 -5.17 -5.33 -9.98
CA THR A 592 -4.07 -4.37 -9.95
C THR A 592 -3.35 -4.48 -8.62
N LYS A 593 -2.04 -4.75 -8.66
CA LYS A 593 -1.17 -4.84 -7.49
C LYS A 593 -0.61 -3.46 -7.11
N SER A 594 -0.48 -3.15 -5.82
CA SER A 594 0.20 -1.94 -5.35
C SER A 594 1.71 -2.01 -5.60
N ASN A 595 2.33 -0.90 -6.03
CA ASN A 595 3.78 -0.82 -6.27
C ASN A 595 4.62 -0.84 -4.98
N TYR A 596 4.00 -0.60 -3.82
CA TYR A 596 4.61 -0.51 -2.49
C TYR A 596 3.62 -1.03 -1.43
N PRO A 597 4.08 -1.36 -0.21
CA PRO A 597 3.20 -1.90 0.83
C PRO A 597 2.30 -0.82 1.43
N VAL A 598 1.08 -1.21 1.80
CA VAL A 598 0.09 -0.37 2.49
C VAL A 598 0.20 -0.45 4.02
N MET A 599 0.99 -1.39 4.55
CA MET A 599 1.37 -1.46 5.96
C MET A 599 2.80 -2.03 6.07
N HIS A 600 3.64 -1.40 6.88
CA HIS A 600 5.05 -1.75 7.03
C HIS A 600 5.59 -1.28 8.39
N SER A 601 6.86 -1.54 8.70
CA SER A 601 7.46 -1.28 10.02
C SER A 601 7.56 0.20 10.43
N ASN A 602 7.25 1.14 9.53
CA ASN A 602 7.16 2.58 9.85
C ASN A 602 5.71 3.05 10.06
N SER A 603 4.73 2.17 9.88
CA SER A 603 3.30 2.49 9.98
C SER A 603 2.91 2.83 11.42
N LEU A 604 3.23 1.92 12.35
CA LEU A 604 2.90 2.04 13.76
C LEU A 604 4.17 1.96 14.62
N PRO A 605 4.32 2.80 15.65
CA PRO A 605 5.49 2.77 16.53
C PRO A 605 5.70 1.39 17.18
N ASP A 606 6.96 0.97 17.28
CA ASP A 606 7.40 -0.27 17.94
C ASP A 606 6.79 -1.58 17.43
N GLN A 607 6.22 -1.56 16.22
CA GLN A 607 5.56 -2.69 15.58
C GLN A 607 6.19 -2.96 14.21
N TYR A 608 7.05 -3.97 14.18
CA TYR A 608 7.84 -4.32 13.01
C TYR A 608 7.28 -5.56 12.33
N GLY A 609 7.39 -5.63 11.02
CA GLY A 609 6.89 -6.77 10.27
C GLY A 609 5.38 -7.00 10.36
N PRO A 610 4.52 -5.96 10.24
CA PRO A 610 3.09 -6.18 10.32
C PRO A 610 2.60 -7.02 9.14
N GLY A 611 1.74 -8.01 9.41
CA GLY A 611 1.18 -8.82 8.34
C GLY A 611 0.19 -9.90 8.78
N HIS A 612 -0.09 -10.78 7.83
CA HIS A 612 -1.13 -11.80 7.82
C HIS A 612 -2.42 -11.25 8.42
N ASN A 613 -2.93 -10.18 7.80
CA ASN A 613 -4.01 -9.39 8.37
C ASN A 613 -5.37 -9.79 7.83
N MET A 614 -6.41 -9.42 8.57
CA MET A 614 -7.81 -9.57 8.17
C MET A 614 -8.64 -8.35 8.58
N PHE A 615 -9.82 -8.17 7.98
CA PHE A 615 -10.71 -7.04 8.25
C PHE A 615 -12.01 -7.46 8.92
N VAL A 616 -12.34 -6.84 10.05
CA VAL A 616 -13.56 -7.14 10.83
C VAL A 616 -14.39 -5.88 11.01
N GLN A 617 -15.70 -6.03 10.93
CA GLN A 617 -16.63 -5.03 11.46
C GLN A 617 -17.06 -5.44 12.85
N ASP A 618 -17.12 -4.47 13.77
CA ASP A 618 -17.83 -4.71 15.02
C ASP A 618 -19.35 -4.68 14.82
N ARG A 619 -20.10 -5.04 15.87
CA ARG A 619 -21.56 -5.08 15.90
C ARG A 619 -22.23 -3.72 15.64
N TYR A 620 -21.45 -2.64 15.62
CA TYR A 620 -21.91 -1.28 15.39
C TYR A 620 -21.56 -0.77 13.98
N GLY A 621 -20.81 -1.56 13.20
CA GLY A 621 -20.38 -1.25 11.83
C GLY A 621 -19.04 -0.52 11.73
N ASP A 622 -18.33 -0.36 12.85
CA ASP A 622 -16.98 0.22 12.85
C ASP A 622 -15.99 -0.83 12.31
N TRP A 623 -15.10 -0.42 11.40
CA TRP A 623 -14.13 -1.32 10.75
C TRP A 623 -12.79 -1.35 11.48
N TYR A 624 -12.17 -2.53 11.53
CA TYR A 624 -10.87 -2.75 12.14
C TYR A 624 -9.99 -3.67 11.29
N ASN A 625 -8.68 -3.44 11.35
CA ASN A 625 -7.65 -4.32 10.84
C ASN A 625 -7.10 -5.16 12.00
N VAL A 626 -7.12 -6.49 11.87
CA VAL A 626 -6.51 -7.41 12.84
C VAL A 626 -5.26 -7.99 12.19
N TYR A 627 -4.12 -7.89 12.85
CA TYR A 627 -2.81 -8.23 12.28
C TYR A 627 -1.87 -8.69 13.39
N HIS A 628 -0.74 -9.29 13.00
CA HIS A 628 0.38 -9.50 13.92
C HIS A 628 1.57 -8.62 13.56
N ALA A 629 2.44 -8.38 14.53
CA ALA A 629 3.76 -7.78 14.34
C ALA A 629 4.75 -8.37 15.35
N CYS A 630 6.03 -8.02 15.24
CA CYS A 630 7.09 -8.34 16.21
C CYS A 630 7.90 -7.08 16.59
N GLY A 631 8.95 -7.25 17.38
CA GLY A 631 9.89 -6.16 17.71
C GLY A 631 10.95 -5.96 16.61
N VAL A 632 11.72 -4.88 16.72
CA VAL A 632 12.80 -4.57 15.74
C VAL A 632 13.85 -5.67 15.62
N THR A 633 14.08 -6.45 16.69
CA THR A 633 15.00 -7.59 16.68
C THR A 633 14.34 -8.90 16.25
N GLY A 634 13.09 -8.87 15.80
CA GLY A 634 12.27 -10.04 15.53
C GLY A 634 11.69 -10.65 16.80
N GLY A 635 11.71 -11.99 16.89
CA GLY A 635 11.16 -12.75 18.01
C GLY A 635 9.70 -13.14 17.80
N PHE A 636 9.00 -13.41 18.90
CA PHE A 636 7.60 -13.80 18.86
C PHE A 636 6.73 -12.72 18.21
N ARG A 637 5.76 -13.18 17.44
CA ARG A 637 4.74 -12.34 16.84
C ARG A 637 3.54 -12.23 17.76
N HIS A 638 3.00 -11.03 17.85
CA HIS A 638 1.85 -10.73 18.70
C HIS A 638 0.74 -10.11 17.86
N ALA A 639 -0.51 -10.50 18.12
CA ALA A 639 -1.65 -9.92 17.46
C ALA A 639 -2.14 -8.65 18.17
N SER A 640 -2.67 -7.72 17.37
CA SER A 640 -3.42 -6.57 17.83
C SER A 640 -4.43 -6.14 16.77
N ILE A 641 -5.20 -5.11 17.11
CA ILE A 641 -6.28 -4.55 16.31
C ILE A 641 -5.99 -3.06 16.14
N SER A 642 -6.13 -2.53 14.92
CA SER A 642 -6.10 -1.09 14.65
C SER A 642 -7.40 -0.65 14.00
N PRO A 643 -7.82 0.62 14.19
CA PRO A 643 -8.88 1.20 13.38
C PRO A 643 -8.59 1.06 11.88
N LEU A 644 -9.60 0.70 11.09
CA LEU A 644 -9.53 0.70 9.63
C LEU A 644 -10.33 1.88 9.10
N HIS A 645 -9.65 2.78 8.41
CA HIS A 645 -10.27 3.93 7.75
C HIS A 645 -10.27 3.77 6.23
N PHE A 646 -11.11 4.54 5.55
CA PHE A 646 -11.16 4.56 4.08
C PHE A 646 -10.95 5.99 3.59
N ARG A 647 -9.97 6.15 2.70
CA ARG A 647 -9.71 7.44 2.05
C ARG A 647 -10.90 7.88 1.20
N VAL A 648 -10.86 9.12 0.73
CA VAL A 648 -11.92 9.70 -0.11
C VAL A 648 -12.18 8.92 -1.41
N ASP A 649 -11.18 8.20 -1.93
CA ASP A 649 -11.33 7.33 -3.11
C ASP A 649 -11.71 5.88 -2.78
N GLY A 650 -12.00 5.58 -1.50
CA GLY A 650 -12.35 4.25 -1.02
C GLY A 650 -11.17 3.33 -0.66
N THR A 651 -9.92 3.73 -0.91
CA THR A 651 -8.75 2.90 -0.54
C THR A 651 -8.60 2.76 0.98
N PRO A 652 -8.29 1.56 1.49
CA PRO A 652 -8.18 1.32 2.93
C PRO A 652 -6.87 1.88 3.52
N VAL A 653 -6.94 2.40 4.75
CA VAL A 653 -5.81 2.83 5.59
C VAL A 653 -5.71 1.87 6.76
N LEU A 654 -4.75 0.95 6.71
CA LEU A 654 -4.66 -0.19 7.64
C LEU A 654 -3.99 0.17 8.97
N ASP A 655 -3.28 1.29 8.98
CA ASP A 655 -2.41 1.75 10.05
C ASP A 655 -2.86 3.08 10.65
N MET A 656 -4.16 3.36 10.59
CA MET A 656 -4.78 4.49 11.28
C MET A 656 -4.48 4.41 12.77
N ARG A 657 -3.90 5.46 13.35
CA ARG A 657 -3.70 5.52 14.81
C ARG A 657 -4.98 5.99 15.47
N GLU A 658 -5.20 5.58 16.71
CA GLU A 658 -6.38 5.97 17.50
C GLU A 658 -6.49 7.50 17.69
N ASP A 659 -5.36 8.20 17.81
CA ASP A 659 -5.29 9.65 17.96
C ASP A 659 -5.42 10.39 16.62
N GLU A 660 -5.21 9.73 15.49
CA GLU A 660 -5.55 10.24 14.16
C GLU A 660 -7.01 9.96 13.80
N GLU A 661 -7.57 8.83 14.23
CA GLU A 661 -8.96 8.45 14.02
C GLU A 661 -9.93 9.44 14.66
N LEU A 662 -9.60 9.87 15.88
CA LEU A 662 -10.31 10.87 16.63
C LEU A 662 -9.31 11.67 17.47
N LEU A 663 -9.10 12.93 17.07
CA LEU A 663 -8.23 13.85 17.79
C LEU A 663 -8.74 14.05 19.23
N PRO A 664 -7.87 14.03 20.25
CA PRO A 664 -8.29 14.20 21.64
C PRO A 664 -9.13 15.45 21.91
N GLU A 665 -8.85 16.55 21.22
CA GLU A 665 -9.59 17.82 21.30
C GLU A 665 -10.98 17.77 20.66
N LEU A 666 -11.25 16.80 19.77
CA LEU A 666 -12.53 16.61 19.09
C LEU A 666 -13.39 15.50 19.70
N GLU A 667 -12.89 14.81 20.74
CA GLU A 667 -13.61 13.72 21.40
C GLU A 667 -14.87 14.18 22.13
N ARG A 668 -14.84 15.35 22.75
CA ARG A 668 -15.99 15.90 23.49
C ARG A 668 -16.81 16.80 22.57
N VAL A 669 -18.08 16.50 22.44
CA VAL A 669 -19.02 17.25 21.60
C VAL A 669 -20.24 17.70 22.39
N THR A 670 -20.94 18.70 21.86
CA THR A 670 -22.18 19.22 22.41
C THR A 670 -23.31 18.93 21.43
N LEU A 671 -24.33 18.19 21.86
CA LEU A 671 -25.53 17.86 21.10
C LEU A 671 -26.63 18.87 21.41
N THR A 672 -27.41 19.24 20.40
CA THR A 672 -28.68 19.94 20.56
C THR A 672 -29.82 18.95 20.40
N VAL A 673 -30.68 18.85 21.40
CA VAL A 673 -31.93 18.05 21.37
C VAL A 673 -33.11 19.00 21.38
N LEU A 674 -33.94 18.96 20.36
CA LEU A 674 -35.18 19.72 20.26
C LEU A 674 -36.36 18.78 20.53
N VAL A 675 -37.12 19.07 21.58
CA VAL A 675 -38.38 18.39 21.91
C VAL A 675 -39.52 19.27 21.41
N GLU A 676 -40.32 18.74 20.48
CA GLU A 676 -41.43 19.46 19.81
C GLU A 676 -42.81 19.04 20.33
#